data_AF-A0A6G0XWL9-F1
#
_entry.id   AF-A0A6G0XWL9-F1
#
_cell.length_a   1.000
_cell.length_b   1.000
_cell.length_c   1.000
_cell.angle_alpha   90.00
_cell.angle_beta   90.00
_cell.angle_gamma   90.00
#
_symmetry.space_group_name_H-M   'P 1'
#
loop_
_entity.id
_entity.type
_entity.pdbx_description
1 polymer ?
#
loop_
_entity_poly.entity_id
_entity_poly.type
_entity_poly.pdbx_seq_one_letter_code
_entity_poly.pdbx_strand_id
1 'polypeptide(L)'
;MNDVSGGTGRLPTIQWSPSKISQVKPSSTLEDFNSLFAEIQDIDRRRTLLLNKAQRRCASTSSLSPKKRQPRSPLSLVDHRLEQHRLSTPHWDKAFPEDLTMCAQCGKDVQARSLKLHREAECPHRLVECLACGLTYSANAKMDHLSLHCVVHRRRAQWLQQHEHDLRDVCCLACRAIFPARSLTVHLHSECPKRRVACPHADLGCPKTDIVFDQLEIHESHECAVVKRRTALIEASKVTNQYVPCDWCNQPVIKRHLLDHKEDECLMRERQCPNAHLGCREWVPVGDFDKHVKSECVVTLERHALADQAKEKDTVEACRDCGTLVKRRLMPQHRSGQCVARFVPCANAIHGCTAMLKFRDRHIHEHVDPSPESRSVLSFHGLGGFIRIDGGQDLKPPWCAEFWVWLYAVDDDVRFLMREALTWQDRIAATTIKLNEWQQQLQELKAKLKASQKAGSIEKGLEAEALEIEDGMAGCKSILNEARARVKSLVSDAATLLKTITDTSARDQLEDELARQVTELRPSWSDQDIAVCGNVGKWLEAMEQAKGEEDVNHAKMLAKRMKLLKVIQAKKDIQDSRETARLVKQAKKELAKLDDKLAKCVDVPLALAQPTIGFHTLASSSTAGIHLMMASTGMPGLHSFEKKAKFGVSIPRGEWVHVAFHAAESSVLLSLLRLTSPSRENVTLFLNGAKASVAKGAFVLPMRTIGAEEKSFRGFMQEVRYWAGTRTPDELQQSMRDVAPVTEALRGYWTLEEGLGDFVDDVTGRIPRSAAVNVDWAHYTYDMTQLLGDPPTASFRQRNQCKIVTKRNFLASKHHNRRRHTTAPCSLGCGVEVEVRHMERHHKVDCPNRIVVCREPFCGHQIRARDTTSHDATCEVRLLRNKLAAEYYRKLQLVECPFGCGLAVARKAMPQHRKSACENRLVPCERCGESA
;
A
#
# COMPACT_ATOMS: atom_id res chain seq x y z
N MET A 1 6.24 -38.60 47.53
CA MET A 1 5.58 -39.73 46.86
C MET A 1 4.58 -39.19 45.86
N ASN A 2 4.76 -39.59 44.59
CA ASN A 2 3.93 -39.42 43.39
C ASN A 2 4.00 -38.08 42.60
N ASP A 3 5.09 -37.96 41.85
CA ASP A 3 5.21 -37.91 40.36
C ASP A 3 4.19 -37.17 39.46
N VAL A 4 4.70 -36.08 38.86
CA VAL A 4 4.94 -35.83 37.40
C VAL A 4 4.05 -36.55 36.37
N SER A 5 3.34 -35.78 35.53
CA SER A 5 3.57 -35.71 34.06
C SER A 5 2.51 -34.87 33.33
N GLY A 6 3.00 -33.95 32.46
CA GLY A 6 2.19 -33.16 31.54
C GLY A 6 1.95 -33.90 30.22
N GLY A 7 0.69 -33.94 29.79
CA GLY A 7 0.28 -34.40 28.46
C GLY A 7 0.27 -33.24 27.46
N THR A 8 1.06 -33.38 26.41
CA THR A 8 1.21 -32.43 25.30
C THR A 8 0.19 -32.72 24.20
N GLY A 9 -0.65 -31.75 23.85
CA GLY A 9 -1.46 -31.77 22.62
C GLY A 9 -0.68 -31.16 21.46
N ARG A 10 -0.19 -32.01 20.54
CA ARG A 10 0.45 -31.60 19.26
C ARG A 10 -0.61 -31.14 18.24
N LEU A 11 -0.31 -30.04 17.55
CA LEU A 11 -0.85 -29.66 16.23
C LEU A 11 0.35 -29.49 15.25
N PRO A 12 0.13 -29.58 13.93
CA PRO A 12 0.89 -30.47 13.04
C PRO A 12 2.28 -29.95 12.66
N THR A 13 3.26 -30.86 12.71
CA THR A 13 4.56 -30.69 12.07
C THR A 13 4.38 -30.79 10.55
N ILE A 14 4.68 -29.72 9.82
CA ILE A 14 4.88 -29.81 8.37
C ILE A 14 6.17 -30.60 8.16
N GLN A 15 6.01 -31.90 7.89
CA GLN A 15 7.08 -32.77 7.46
C GLN A 15 7.39 -32.41 6.00
N TRP A 16 8.51 -31.74 5.77
CA TRP A 16 9.08 -31.66 4.43
C TRP A 16 9.46 -33.08 4.01
N SER A 17 8.69 -33.69 3.12
CA SER A 17 9.11 -34.91 2.44
C SER A 17 10.25 -34.55 1.49
N PRO A 18 11.45 -35.17 1.59
CA PRO A 18 12.41 -35.10 0.51
C PRO A 18 11.77 -35.78 -0.70
N SER A 19 11.66 -35.06 -1.81
CA SER A 19 11.30 -35.65 -3.09
C SER A 19 12.27 -36.80 -3.37
N LYS A 20 11.71 -37.99 -3.58
CA LYS A 20 12.32 -39.27 -3.97
C LYS A 20 13.72 -39.12 -4.60
N ILE A 21 14.75 -39.43 -3.82
CA ILE A 21 16.02 -39.92 -4.37
C ILE A 21 15.83 -41.43 -4.49
N SER A 22 15.84 -41.94 -5.72
CA SER A 22 15.81 -43.38 -5.98
C SER A 22 17.01 -44.04 -5.31
N GLN A 23 16.79 -45.11 -4.55
CA GLN A 23 17.87 -45.93 -4.02
C GLN A 23 18.64 -46.57 -5.18
N VAL A 24 19.83 -46.05 -5.47
CA VAL A 24 20.76 -46.64 -6.42
C VAL A 24 21.57 -47.72 -5.69
N LYS A 25 21.51 -48.96 -6.20
CA LYS A 25 22.36 -50.07 -5.73
C LYS A 25 23.83 -49.78 -6.09
N PRO A 26 24.81 -50.23 -5.30
CA PRO A 26 26.21 -49.96 -5.60
C PRO A 26 26.64 -50.81 -6.80
N SER A 27 26.90 -50.18 -7.94
CA SER A 27 27.65 -50.77 -9.04
C SER A 27 28.60 -49.73 -9.60
N SER A 28 29.87 -50.09 -9.72
CA SER A 28 31.01 -49.20 -9.95
C SER A 28 31.28 -49.03 -11.44
N THR A 29 30.75 -47.98 -12.07
CA THR A 29 31.19 -47.54 -13.40
C THR A 29 31.47 -46.02 -13.40
N LEU A 30 32.49 -45.63 -14.17
CA LEU A 30 32.99 -44.25 -14.26
C LEU A 30 31.97 -43.28 -14.89
N GLU A 31 31.02 -43.80 -15.67
CA GLU A 31 29.97 -43.04 -16.34
C GLU A 31 28.89 -42.54 -15.37
N ASP A 32 28.54 -43.33 -14.34
CA ASP A 32 27.58 -42.92 -13.31
C ASP A 32 28.15 -41.81 -12.41
N PHE A 33 29.47 -41.82 -12.17
CA PHE A 33 30.15 -40.77 -11.41
C PHE A 33 30.16 -39.44 -12.16
N ASN A 34 30.34 -39.47 -13.49
CA ASN A 34 30.32 -38.27 -14.33
C ASN A 34 28.92 -37.67 -14.45
N SER A 35 27.88 -38.51 -14.49
CA SER A 35 26.49 -38.06 -14.52
C SER A 35 26.09 -37.37 -13.20
N LEU A 36 26.48 -37.95 -12.05
CA LEU A 36 26.27 -37.34 -10.74
C LEU A 36 27.00 -36.00 -10.58
N PHE A 37 28.23 -35.90 -11.11
CA PHE A 37 29.01 -34.66 -11.07
C PHE A 37 28.40 -33.55 -11.94
N ALA A 38 27.81 -33.92 -13.08
CA ALA A 38 27.08 -32.99 -13.95
C ALA A 38 25.79 -32.48 -13.28
N GLU A 39 25.04 -33.34 -12.58
CA GLU A 39 23.85 -32.94 -11.82
C GLU A 39 24.19 -32.03 -10.64
N ILE A 40 25.29 -32.29 -9.93
CA ILE A 40 25.76 -31.43 -8.83
C ILE A 40 26.16 -30.05 -9.36
N GLN A 41 26.83 -29.97 -10.51
CA GLN A 41 27.19 -28.69 -11.13
C GLN A 41 25.97 -27.90 -11.63
N ASP A 42 24.91 -28.58 -12.09
CA ASP A 42 23.67 -27.92 -12.50
C ASP A 42 22.85 -27.41 -11.30
N ILE A 43 22.88 -28.13 -10.18
CA ILE A 43 22.30 -27.68 -8.90
C ILE A 43 23.03 -26.44 -8.38
N ASP A 44 24.36 -26.41 -8.43
CA ASP A 44 25.15 -25.24 -8.00
C ASP A 44 24.96 -24.03 -8.94
N ARG A 45 24.83 -24.25 -10.25
CA ARG A 45 24.44 -23.18 -11.19
C ARG A 45 23.08 -22.59 -10.85
N ARG A 46 22.07 -23.42 -10.56
CA ARG A 46 20.71 -22.98 -10.18
C ARG A 46 20.70 -22.25 -8.83
N ARG A 47 21.49 -22.71 -7.85
CA ARG A 47 21.66 -22.04 -6.54
C ARG A 47 22.30 -20.66 -6.68
N THR A 48 23.30 -20.55 -7.55
CA THR A 48 24.00 -19.27 -7.83
C THR A 48 23.09 -18.29 -8.58
N LEU A 49 22.22 -18.78 -9.46
CA LEU A 49 21.20 -17.99 -10.16
C LEU A 49 20.11 -17.46 -9.20
N LEU A 50 19.69 -18.27 -8.22
CA LEU A 50 18.73 -17.87 -7.19
C LEU A 50 19.32 -16.87 -6.18
N LEU A 51 20.59 -17.03 -5.79
CA LEU A 51 21.30 -16.07 -4.93
C LEU A 51 21.48 -14.71 -5.62
N ASN A 52 21.80 -14.69 -6.92
CA ASN A 52 21.86 -13.46 -7.71
C ASN A 52 20.49 -12.79 -7.88
N LYS A 53 19.40 -13.57 -7.98
CA LYS A 53 18.02 -13.05 -8.01
C LYS A 53 17.59 -12.47 -6.66
N ALA A 54 18.06 -13.04 -5.54
CA ALA A 54 17.81 -12.52 -4.19
C ALA A 54 18.59 -11.23 -3.91
N GLN A 55 19.87 -11.15 -4.30
CA GLN A 55 20.68 -9.93 -4.16
C GLN A 55 20.14 -8.76 -4.99
N ARG A 56 19.60 -9.02 -6.19
CA ARG A 56 18.94 -7.99 -7.02
C ARG A 56 17.62 -7.48 -6.42
N ARG A 57 16.91 -8.29 -5.62
CA ARG A 57 15.69 -7.87 -4.89
C ARG A 57 15.97 -7.06 -3.62
N CYS A 58 17.10 -7.28 -2.97
CA CYS A 58 17.52 -6.47 -1.81
C CYS A 58 18.07 -5.09 -2.19
N ALA A 59 18.56 -4.90 -3.43
CA ALA A 59 19.06 -3.61 -3.91
C ALA A 59 17.95 -2.61 -4.31
N SER A 60 16.69 -3.05 -4.45
CA SER A 60 15.57 -2.21 -4.87
C SER A 60 14.57 -1.81 -3.76
N THR A 61 14.87 -2.13 -2.50
CA THR A 61 13.99 -1.85 -1.33
C THR A 61 14.71 -1.16 -0.17
N SER A 62 15.59 -0.20 -0.47
CA SER A 62 16.18 0.67 0.56
C SER A 62 16.14 2.15 0.15
N SER A 63 14.95 2.73 0.21
CA SER A 63 14.75 4.18 0.26
C SER A 63 13.83 4.51 1.45
N LEU A 64 14.29 5.47 2.30
CA LEU A 64 13.64 6.08 3.48
C LEU A 64 13.78 5.23 4.78
N SER A 65 14.53 5.58 5.86
CA SER A 65 15.02 6.83 6.48
C SER A 65 16.00 6.46 7.65
N PRO A 66 16.42 7.36 8.59
CA PRO A 66 17.20 8.60 8.52
C PRO A 66 18.63 8.46 9.12
N LYS A 67 19.60 9.25 8.62
CA LYS A 67 20.99 9.28 9.11
C LYS A 67 21.17 10.16 10.35
N LYS A 68 21.73 9.61 11.44
CA LYS A 68 22.56 10.34 12.41
C LYS A 68 23.97 9.73 12.47
N ARG A 69 24.93 10.64 12.58
CA ARG A 69 26.39 10.55 12.32
C ARG A 69 27.16 9.62 13.27
N GLN A 70 28.24 9.01 12.76
CA GLN A 70 29.66 9.24 13.15
C GLN A 70 30.59 8.25 12.36
N PRO A 71 31.92 8.51 12.23
CA PRO A 71 32.65 8.46 10.97
C PRO A 71 33.62 7.28 10.83
N ARG A 72 33.95 6.89 9.59
CA ARG A 72 35.20 6.20 9.25
C ARG A 72 35.76 6.70 7.90
N SER A 73 37.07 6.84 7.87
CA SER A 73 37.92 7.51 6.89
C SER A 73 38.00 6.80 5.52
N PRO A 74 38.24 7.56 4.43
CA PRO A 74 38.30 7.04 3.07
C PRO A 74 39.74 6.71 2.66
N LEU A 75 39.93 5.67 1.83
CA LEU A 75 40.95 5.52 0.78
C LEU A 75 41.12 4.01 0.47
N SER A 76 40.46 3.47 -0.58
CA SER A 76 41.01 2.36 -1.41
C SER A 76 40.11 1.86 -2.56
N LEU A 77 39.17 2.62 -3.14
CA LEU A 77 38.30 2.06 -4.20
C LEU A 77 37.90 3.08 -5.28
N VAL A 78 38.88 3.74 -5.91
CA VAL A 78 38.61 4.57 -7.12
C VAL A 78 39.46 4.16 -8.33
N ASP A 79 40.56 3.42 -8.17
CA ASP A 79 41.48 3.21 -9.30
C ASP A 79 41.13 2.09 -10.28
N HIS A 80 40.20 1.18 -9.98
CA HIS A 80 40.04 0.01 -10.85
C HIS A 80 39.09 0.18 -12.06
N ARG A 81 38.37 1.31 -12.15
CA ARG A 81 37.35 1.53 -13.20
C ARG A 81 37.74 2.55 -14.29
N LEU A 82 38.88 3.23 -14.16
CA LEU A 82 39.38 4.17 -15.16
C LEU A 82 40.36 3.54 -16.17
N GLU A 83 40.94 2.37 -15.84
CA GLU A 83 41.93 1.68 -16.68
C GLU A 83 41.32 1.00 -17.92
N GLN A 84 40.05 0.59 -17.87
CA GLN A 84 39.42 -0.19 -18.95
C GLN A 84 38.84 0.65 -20.10
N HIS A 85 38.79 1.98 -19.97
CA HIS A 85 38.26 2.88 -21.02
C HIS A 85 39.37 3.55 -21.86
N ARG A 86 40.65 3.25 -21.59
CA ARG A 86 41.82 3.85 -22.27
C ARG A 86 42.44 2.98 -23.38
N LEU A 87 41.92 1.77 -23.63
CA LEU A 87 42.52 0.82 -24.60
C LEU A 87 41.73 0.67 -25.92
N SER A 88 40.75 1.53 -26.21
CA SER A 88 39.95 1.42 -27.44
C SER A 88 39.66 2.76 -28.10
N THR A 89 40.69 3.45 -28.60
CA THR A 89 40.68 4.26 -29.84
C THR A 89 42.03 4.97 -30.06
N PRO A 90 42.63 4.94 -31.27
CA PRO A 90 43.88 5.63 -31.59
C PRO A 90 43.67 7.07 -32.11
N HIS A 91 44.68 7.93 -31.86
CA HIS A 91 45.20 9.15 -32.58
C HIS A 91 44.23 9.88 -33.53
N TRP A 92 44.08 11.22 -33.59
CA TRP A 92 45.08 12.27 -33.80
C TRP A 92 44.47 13.70 -33.64
N ASP A 93 45.28 14.61 -33.08
CA ASP A 93 45.51 16.03 -33.43
C ASP A 93 44.37 17.05 -33.59
N LYS A 94 44.32 18.04 -32.68
CA LYS A 94 44.86 19.41 -32.89
C LYS A 94 44.63 20.34 -31.68
N ALA A 95 45.62 21.19 -31.46
CA ALA A 95 45.90 22.11 -30.35
C ALA A 95 44.78 23.10 -29.95
N PHE A 96 44.74 23.46 -28.66
CA PHE A 96 44.58 24.86 -28.22
C PHE A 96 45.38 25.14 -26.93
N PRO A 97 45.97 26.34 -26.77
CA PRO A 97 46.84 26.71 -25.64
C PRO A 97 46.03 27.22 -24.42
N GLU A 98 46.61 27.02 -23.24
CA GLU A 98 46.46 27.87 -22.03
C GLU A 98 45.12 27.88 -21.28
N ASP A 99 44.88 26.84 -20.47
CA ASP A 99 44.10 26.91 -19.21
C ASP A 99 45.05 26.77 -18.00
N LEU A 100 46.14 27.55 -18.04
CA LEU A 100 47.12 27.65 -16.97
C LEU A 100 46.68 28.74 -16.00
N THR A 101 46.53 28.37 -14.74
CA THR A 101 46.22 29.29 -13.64
C THR A 101 47.39 29.31 -12.66
N MET A 102 47.81 30.51 -12.29
CA MET A 102 48.95 30.70 -11.39
C MET A 102 48.61 30.24 -9.96
N CYS A 103 49.45 29.40 -9.39
CA CYS A 103 49.34 28.99 -8.00
C CYS A 103 49.69 30.17 -7.08
N ALA A 104 48.71 30.69 -6.34
CA ALA A 104 48.89 31.81 -5.42
C ALA A 104 49.99 31.64 -4.34
N GLN A 105 50.46 30.42 -4.08
CA GLN A 105 51.50 30.15 -3.07
C GLN A 105 52.92 30.09 -3.65
N CYS A 106 53.10 29.62 -4.88
CA CYS A 106 54.43 29.42 -5.49
C CYS A 106 54.65 30.21 -6.79
N GLY A 107 53.61 30.88 -7.30
CA GLY A 107 53.66 31.68 -8.52
C GLY A 107 53.81 30.89 -9.82
N LYS A 108 53.78 29.54 -9.79
CA LYS A 108 53.90 28.72 -11.00
C LYS A 108 52.55 28.55 -11.70
N ASP A 109 52.59 28.55 -13.02
CA ASP A 109 51.44 28.32 -13.89
C ASP A 109 51.09 26.83 -13.92
N VAL A 110 49.91 26.48 -13.42
CA VAL A 110 49.45 25.10 -13.29
C VAL A 110 48.08 24.98 -13.95
N GLN A 111 47.85 23.88 -14.66
CA GLN A 111 46.53 23.63 -15.26
C GLN A 111 45.44 23.70 -14.18
N ALA A 112 44.36 24.44 -14.42
CA ALA A 112 43.32 24.72 -13.42
C ALA A 112 42.76 23.45 -12.75
N ARG A 113 42.62 22.36 -13.52
CA ARG A 113 42.19 21.04 -13.02
C ARG A 113 43.18 20.37 -12.07
N SER A 114 44.48 20.66 -12.19
CA SER A 114 45.56 20.07 -11.39
C SER A 114 46.02 20.98 -10.25
N LEU A 115 45.46 22.19 -10.13
CA LEU A 115 45.85 23.17 -9.12
C LEU A 115 45.70 22.65 -7.69
N LYS A 116 44.67 21.84 -7.42
CA LYS A 116 44.43 21.24 -6.11
C LYS A 116 45.49 20.21 -5.75
N LEU A 117 45.77 19.27 -6.67
CA LEU A 117 46.83 18.27 -6.49
C LEU A 117 48.19 18.94 -6.31
N HIS A 118 48.47 19.99 -7.09
CA HIS A 118 49.68 20.77 -6.95
C HIS A 118 49.78 21.40 -5.55
N ARG A 119 48.76 22.11 -5.06
CA ARG A 119 48.78 22.74 -3.72
C ARG A 119 49.00 21.74 -2.59
N GLU A 120 48.41 20.56 -2.68
CA GLU A 120 48.42 19.56 -1.60
C GLU A 120 49.68 18.67 -1.63
N ALA A 121 50.21 18.33 -2.81
CA ALA A 121 51.27 17.32 -2.95
C ALA A 121 52.57 17.83 -3.60
N GLU A 122 52.51 18.81 -4.50
CA GLU A 122 53.66 19.17 -5.35
C GLU A 122 54.20 20.58 -5.10
N CYS A 123 53.41 21.46 -4.49
CA CYS A 123 53.74 22.87 -4.31
C CYS A 123 54.95 22.97 -3.37
N PRO A 124 56.04 23.66 -3.79
CA PRO A 124 57.24 23.81 -2.97
C PRO A 124 56.99 24.68 -1.73
N HIS A 125 55.96 25.52 -1.75
CA HIS A 125 55.59 26.38 -0.61
C HIS A 125 54.45 25.80 0.24
N ARG A 126 54.02 24.55 0.01
CA ARG A 126 53.02 23.91 0.88
C ARG A 126 53.59 23.71 2.29
N LEU A 127 52.75 23.86 3.31
CA LEU A 127 53.15 23.64 4.69
C LEU A 127 53.17 22.15 4.99
N VAL A 128 54.30 21.66 5.50
CA VAL A 128 54.55 20.26 5.85
C VAL A 128 55.04 20.20 7.29
N GLU A 129 54.57 19.22 8.05
CA GLU A 129 54.95 19.02 9.45
C GLU A 129 56.19 18.12 9.57
N CYS A 130 57.12 18.49 10.44
CA CYS A 130 58.26 17.65 10.78
C CYS A 130 57.82 16.45 11.61
N LEU A 131 57.85 15.24 11.07
CA LEU A 131 57.50 14.03 11.83
C LEU A 131 58.41 13.77 13.04
N ALA A 132 59.58 14.41 13.12
CA ALA A 132 60.51 14.26 14.24
C ALA A 132 60.27 15.26 15.37
N CYS A 133 59.86 16.50 15.08
CA CYS A 133 59.72 17.56 16.10
C CYS A 133 58.36 18.30 16.10
N GLY A 134 57.46 17.97 15.18
CA GLY A 134 56.10 18.52 15.10
C GLY A 134 55.99 19.95 14.54
N LEU A 135 57.09 20.63 14.22
CA LEU A 135 57.05 21.98 13.65
C LEU A 135 56.64 21.96 12.17
N THR A 136 55.75 22.88 11.79
CA THR A 136 55.30 23.06 10.40
C THR A 136 56.17 24.10 9.68
N TYR A 137 56.63 23.76 8.47
CA TYR A 137 57.47 24.61 7.62
C TYR A 137 57.13 24.40 6.14
N SER A 138 57.54 25.29 5.25
CA SER A 138 57.28 25.13 3.80
C SER A 138 58.13 24.01 3.19
N ALA A 139 57.57 23.20 2.29
CA ALA A 139 58.24 22.01 1.76
C ALA A 139 59.65 22.27 1.17
N ASN A 140 59.91 23.45 0.59
CA ASN A 140 61.21 23.85 0.10
C ASN A 140 62.24 24.15 1.21
N ALA A 141 61.77 24.64 2.36
CA ALA A 141 62.59 24.90 3.54
C ALA A 141 62.87 23.62 4.35
N LYS A 142 62.55 22.44 3.81
CA LYS A 142 62.77 21.14 4.46
C LYS A 142 64.23 20.90 4.81
N MET A 143 65.13 21.15 3.86
CA MET A 143 66.56 20.91 4.08
C MET A 143 67.14 21.88 5.11
N ASP A 144 66.71 23.14 5.08
CA ASP A 144 67.12 24.16 6.05
C ASP A 144 66.57 23.85 7.45
N HIS A 145 65.30 23.43 7.52
CA HIS A 145 64.73 22.98 8.78
C HIS A 145 65.49 21.78 9.34
N LEU A 146 65.77 20.74 8.54
CA LEU A 146 66.48 19.54 9.01
C LEU A 146 67.94 19.81 9.41
N SER A 147 68.62 20.75 8.77
CA SER A 147 70.02 21.06 9.06
C SER A 147 70.21 22.07 10.20
N LEU A 148 69.36 23.11 10.28
CA LEU A 148 69.57 24.25 11.19
C LEU A 148 68.57 24.31 12.35
N HIS A 149 67.30 23.92 12.13
CA HIS A 149 66.22 24.22 13.07
C HIS A 149 65.65 22.99 13.79
N CYS A 150 65.79 21.79 13.23
CA CYS A 150 65.30 20.55 13.80
C CYS A 150 66.28 20.04 14.87
N VAL A 151 65.93 20.26 16.13
CA VAL A 151 66.75 19.86 17.30
C VAL A 151 67.06 18.36 17.28
N VAL A 152 66.10 17.52 16.89
CA VAL A 152 66.24 16.07 16.83
C VAL A 152 67.24 15.65 15.75
N HIS A 153 67.17 16.26 14.56
CA HIS A 153 68.06 15.93 13.45
C HIS A 153 69.49 16.43 13.69
N ARG A 154 69.66 17.64 14.24
CA ARG A 154 70.97 18.18 14.61
C ARG A 154 71.68 17.36 15.68
N ARG A 155 70.95 16.93 16.73
CA ARG A 155 71.51 16.02 17.76
C ARG A 155 71.95 14.70 17.14
N ARG A 156 71.14 14.12 16.24
CA ARG A 156 71.48 12.87 15.55
C ARG A 156 72.72 13.01 14.65
N ALA A 157 72.84 14.10 13.92
CA ALA A 157 74.01 14.38 13.08
C ALA A 157 75.29 14.59 13.91
N GLN A 158 75.21 15.33 15.01
CA GLN A 158 76.32 15.48 15.97
C GLN A 158 76.75 14.13 16.56
N TRP A 159 75.78 13.28 16.89
CA TRP A 159 76.06 11.95 17.41
C TRP A 159 76.77 11.06 16.39
N LEU A 160 76.39 11.13 15.11
CA LEU A 160 77.03 10.40 14.03
C LEU A 160 78.47 10.88 13.76
N GLN A 161 78.72 12.20 13.81
CA GLN A 161 80.09 12.75 13.71
C GLN A 161 80.98 12.35 14.90
N GLN A 162 80.44 12.36 16.12
CA GLN A 162 81.15 11.86 17.31
C GLN A 162 81.45 10.37 17.19
N HIS A 163 80.48 9.58 16.71
CA HIS A 163 80.65 8.15 16.51
C HIS A 163 81.72 7.80 15.46
N GLU A 164 81.87 8.61 14.41
CA GLU A 164 82.92 8.44 13.39
C GLU A 164 84.32 8.77 13.92
N HIS A 165 84.45 9.79 14.78
CA HIS A 165 85.71 10.09 15.47
C HIS A 165 86.08 8.99 16.49
N ASP A 166 85.09 8.47 17.22
CA ASP A 166 85.25 7.43 18.24
C ASP A 166 85.72 6.08 17.67
N LEU A 167 85.45 5.83 16.38
CA LEU A 167 85.84 4.61 15.66
C LEU A 167 87.19 4.70 14.94
N ARG A 168 87.90 5.83 15.02
CA ARG A 168 89.22 5.99 14.38
C ARG A 168 90.28 5.23 15.16
N ASP A 169 91.07 4.39 14.50
CA ASP A 169 92.11 3.57 15.15
C ASP A 169 93.34 4.40 15.59
N VAL A 170 93.77 4.21 16.84
CA VAL A 170 94.90 4.89 17.50
C VAL A 170 95.75 3.86 18.27
N CYS A 171 97.08 4.03 18.27
CA CYS A 171 98.01 3.09 18.93
C CYS A 171 98.35 3.51 20.37
N CYS A 172 98.36 2.54 21.30
CA CYS A 172 98.82 2.74 22.68
C CYS A 172 100.35 2.77 22.77
N LEU A 173 100.93 3.87 23.25
CA LEU A 173 102.40 4.04 23.33
C LEU A 173 103.11 3.08 24.31
N ALA A 174 102.39 2.51 25.28
CA ALA A 174 102.96 1.64 26.32
C ALA A 174 103.01 0.15 25.91
N CYS A 175 101.97 -0.37 25.26
CA CYS A 175 101.89 -1.78 24.84
C CYS A 175 101.93 -1.99 23.31
N ARG A 176 101.89 -0.90 22.53
CA ARG A 176 101.91 -0.85 21.05
C ARG A 176 100.75 -1.54 20.33
N ALA A 177 99.67 -1.88 21.03
CA ALA A 177 98.45 -2.39 20.41
C ALA A 177 97.54 -1.26 19.90
N ILE A 178 96.84 -1.51 18.79
CA ILE A 178 95.99 -0.53 18.08
C ILE A 178 94.54 -0.74 18.51
N PHE A 179 93.86 0.34 18.89
CA PHE A 179 92.46 0.34 19.33
C PHE A 179 91.73 1.58 18.81
N PRO A 180 90.39 1.53 18.69
CA PRO A 180 89.59 2.72 18.41
C PRO A 180 89.82 3.82 19.46
N ALA A 181 89.85 5.09 19.05
CA ALA A 181 90.16 6.24 19.92
C ALA A 181 89.32 6.26 21.22
N ARG A 182 88.03 5.90 21.13
CA ARG A 182 87.13 5.80 22.29
C ARG A 182 87.58 4.78 23.33
N SER A 183 88.27 3.74 22.88
CA SER A 183 88.71 2.61 23.70
C SER A 183 90.14 2.81 24.24
N LEU A 184 90.88 3.83 23.78
CA LEU A 184 92.25 4.07 24.23
C LEU A 184 92.32 4.43 25.72
N THR A 185 91.37 5.25 26.20
CA THR A 185 91.32 5.66 27.61
C THR A 185 90.98 4.50 28.52
N VAL A 186 90.02 3.66 28.12
CA VAL A 186 89.66 2.42 28.83
C VAL A 186 90.85 1.46 28.82
N HIS A 187 91.48 1.28 27.67
CA HIS A 187 92.67 0.45 27.56
C HIS A 187 93.78 0.91 28.52
N LEU A 188 94.14 2.20 28.55
CA LEU A 188 95.22 2.72 29.42
C LEU A 188 94.92 2.54 30.92
N HIS A 189 93.66 2.65 31.34
CA HIS A 189 93.29 2.62 32.76
C HIS A 189 92.86 1.26 33.29
N SER A 190 92.32 0.36 32.45
CA SER A 190 91.76 -0.92 32.91
C SER A 190 92.28 -2.16 32.18
N GLU A 191 92.79 -2.06 30.96
CA GLU A 191 93.13 -3.25 30.15
C GLU A 191 94.62 -3.39 29.86
N CYS A 192 95.39 -2.30 29.92
CA CYS A 192 96.81 -2.33 29.63
C CYS A 192 97.54 -3.16 30.69
N PRO A 193 98.29 -4.21 30.31
CA PRO A 193 98.99 -5.08 31.27
C PRO A 193 100.15 -4.36 31.98
N LYS A 194 100.63 -3.24 31.40
CA LYS A 194 101.71 -2.41 31.95
C LYS A 194 101.21 -1.13 32.63
N ARG A 195 99.92 -1.04 32.94
CA ARG A 195 99.34 0.11 33.65
C ARG A 195 99.83 0.16 35.11
N ARG A 196 99.96 1.38 35.64
CA ARG A 196 100.29 1.63 37.05
C ARG A 196 99.00 1.71 37.86
N VAL A 197 98.93 0.94 38.93
CA VAL A 197 97.76 0.82 39.81
C VAL A 197 98.20 0.92 41.27
N ALA A 198 97.39 1.58 42.09
CA ALA A 198 97.56 1.53 43.53
C ALA A 198 97.13 0.16 44.08
N CYS A 199 97.68 -0.24 45.23
CA CYS A 199 97.16 -1.40 45.95
C CYS A 199 95.65 -1.19 46.22
N PRO A 200 94.77 -2.14 45.93
CA PRO A 200 93.34 -2.06 46.25
C PRO A 200 93.04 -1.86 47.73
N HIS A 201 94.02 -2.12 48.59
CA HIS A 201 93.93 -1.94 50.04
C HIS A 201 94.65 -0.67 50.54
N ALA A 202 94.98 0.27 49.65
CA ALA A 202 95.67 1.52 50.00
C ALA A 202 94.85 2.36 51.01
N ASP A 203 93.54 2.51 50.76
CA ASP A 203 92.63 3.26 51.64
C ASP A 203 92.41 2.57 53.00
N LEU A 204 92.70 1.26 53.08
CA LEU A 204 92.64 0.45 54.30
C LEU A 204 93.99 0.37 55.03
N GLY A 205 95.00 1.14 54.57
CA GLY A 205 96.29 1.32 55.22
C GLY A 205 97.48 0.65 54.55
N CYS A 206 97.37 0.19 53.30
CA CYS A 206 98.52 -0.31 52.54
C CYS A 206 99.34 0.84 51.90
N PRO A 207 100.66 0.97 52.15
CA PRO A 207 101.44 2.13 51.70
C PRO A 207 101.89 2.12 50.23
N LYS A 208 101.60 1.08 49.44
CA LYS A 208 102.05 0.98 48.03
C LYS A 208 100.97 1.48 47.06
N THR A 209 101.23 2.62 46.39
CA THR A 209 100.27 3.27 45.46
C THR A 209 100.70 3.30 43.99
N ASP A 210 101.89 2.79 43.65
CA ASP A 210 102.40 2.76 42.28
C ASP A 210 103.00 1.39 41.95
N ILE A 211 102.14 0.44 41.56
CA ILE A 211 102.48 -0.94 41.24
C ILE A 211 102.10 -1.20 39.78
N VAL A 212 102.96 -1.89 39.01
CA VAL A 212 102.57 -2.32 37.66
C VAL A 212 101.57 -3.47 37.78
N PHE A 213 100.45 -3.41 37.05
CA PHE A 213 99.32 -4.33 37.24
C PHE A 213 99.69 -5.82 37.15
N ASP A 214 100.65 -6.19 36.30
CA ASP A 214 101.16 -7.57 36.19
C ASP A 214 101.92 -8.07 37.44
N GLN A 215 102.30 -7.18 38.35
CA GLN A 215 102.95 -7.48 39.63
C GLN A 215 102.01 -7.31 40.84
N LEU A 216 100.75 -6.94 40.62
CA LEU A 216 99.79 -6.67 41.70
C LEU A 216 99.43 -7.94 42.49
N GLU A 217 99.27 -9.07 41.81
CA GLU A 217 98.87 -10.34 42.41
C GLU A 217 99.93 -10.90 43.39
N ILE A 218 101.21 -10.64 43.08
CA ILE A 218 102.34 -10.98 43.96
C ILE A 218 102.35 -10.08 45.20
N HIS A 219 102.01 -8.80 45.05
CA HIS A 219 101.90 -7.87 46.17
C HIS A 219 100.76 -8.24 47.14
N GLU A 220 99.57 -8.59 46.63
CA GLU A 220 98.41 -8.92 47.46
C GLU A 220 98.58 -10.22 48.26
N SER A 221 99.25 -11.21 47.68
CA SER A 221 99.41 -12.54 48.28
C SER A 221 100.48 -12.61 49.37
N HIS A 222 101.59 -11.90 49.23
CA HIS A 222 102.74 -12.07 50.12
C HIS A 222 103.13 -10.82 50.93
N GLU A 223 102.81 -9.63 50.43
CA GLU A 223 103.34 -8.36 50.96
C GLU A 223 102.29 -7.41 51.53
N CYS A 224 101.01 -7.57 51.19
CA CYS A 224 99.94 -6.67 51.61
C CYS A 224 99.55 -6.88 53.09
N ALA A 225 99.75 -5.83 53.91
CA ALA A 225 99.45 -5.85 55.35
C ALA A 225 97.95 -6.02 55.67
N VAL A 226 97.08 -5.51 54.81
CA VAL A 226 95.62 -5.57 54.99
C VAL A 226 95.07 -6.97 54.74
N VAL A 227 95.60 -7.67 53.74
CA VAL A 227 95.18 -9.05 53.40
C VAL A 227 95.54 -10.02 54.54
N LYS A 228 96.72 -9.88 55.16
CA LYS A 228 97.12 -10.67 56.34
C LYS A 228 96.20 -10.46 57.55
N ARG A 229 95.65 -9.25 57.72
CA ARG A 229 94.70 -8.93 58.81
C ARG A 229 93.29 -9.44 58.51
N ARG A 230 92.90 -9.44 57.24
CA ARG A 230 91.58 -9.89 56.76
C ARG A 230 91.42 -11.41 56.82
N THR A 231 92.47 -12.19 56.55
CA THR A 231 92.45 -13.65 56.67
C THR A 231 92.24 -14.11 58.12
N ALA A 232 92.83 -13.41 59.10
CA ALA A 232 92.60 -13.66 60.52
C ALA A 232 91.14 -13.38 60.97
N LEU A 233 90.46 -12.41 60.35
CA LEU A 233 89.04 -12.10 60.62
C LEU A 233 88.07 -13.09 59.94
N ILE A 234 88.43 -13.65 58.78
CA ILE A 234 87.60 -14.63 58.06
C ILE A 234 87.52 -15.96 58.83
N GLU A 235 88.62 -16.40 59.47
CA GLU A 235 88.66 -17.59 60.33
C GLU A 235 87.65 -17.49 61.48
N ALA A 236 87.48 -16.29 62.07
CA ALA A 236 86.51 -16.02 63.13
C ALA A 236 85.04 -15.98 62.65
N SER A 237 84.79 -15.75 61.35
CA SER A 237 83.44 -15.56 60.78
C SER A 237 82.69 -16.86 60.41
N LYS A 238 83.39 -18.01 60.37
CA LYS A 238 82.84 -19.33 59.97
C LYS A 238 81.73 -19.84 60.91
N VAL A 239 81.68 -19.38 62.16
CA VAL A 239 80.67 -19.80 63.16
C VAL A 239 79.35 -19.00 63.02
N THR A 240 79.40 -17.78 62.50
CA THR A 240 78.25 -16.85 62.39
C THR A 240 77.40 -17.03 61.13
N ASN A 241 77.94 -17.61 60.05
CA ASN A 241 77.26 -17.74 58.75
C ASN A 241 76.78 -19.18 58.44
N GLN A 242 76.30 -19.90 59.46
CA GLN A 242 75.73 -21.24 59.28
C GLN A 242 74.34 -21.16 58.62
N TYR A 243 74.07 -22.02 57.63
CA TYR A 243 72.76 -22.15 56.99
C TYR A 243 71.83 -23.02 57.82
N VAL A 244 70.61 -22.53 58.07
CA VAL A 244 69.55 -23.21 58.82
C VAL A 244 68.29 -23.21 57.95
N PRO A 245 67.56 -24.35 57.83
CA PRO A 245 66.31 -24.39 57.08
C PRO A 245 65.24 -23.50 57.73
N CYS A 246 64.45 -22.80 56.92
CA CYS A 246 63.34 -22.00 57.41
C CYS A 246 62.15 -22.89 57.80
N ASP A 247 61.67 -22.77 59.04
CA ASP A 247 60.59 -23.62 59.57
C ASP A 247 59.23 -23.49 58.85
N TRP A 248 59.05 -22.48 57.98
CA TRP A 248 57.80 -22.22 57.26
C TRP A 248 57.81 -22.69 55.80
N CYS A 249 58.93 -22.52 55.09
CA CYS A 249 59.04 -22.88 53.67
C CYS A 249 60.13 -23.94 53.39
N ASN A 250 60.86 -24.38 54.43
CA ASN A 250 62.02 -25.28 54.37
C ASN A 250 63.17 -24.83 53.46
N GLN A 251 63.19 -23.58 53.00
CA GLN A 251 64.32 -23.06 52.22
C GLN A 251 65.53 -22.80 53.13
N PRO A 252 66.76 -23.11 52.67
CA PRO A 252 67.97 -22.90 53.46
C PRO A 252 68.31 -21.40 53.53
N VAL A 253 68.33 -20.83 54.74
CA VAL A 253 68.62 -19.41 54.98
C VAL A 253 69.79 -19.26 55.97
N ILE A 254 70.61 -18.23 55.80
CA ILE A 254 71.71 -17.94 56.72
C ILE A 254 71.10 -17.55 58.08
N LYS A 255 71.57 -18.15 59.19
CA LYS A 255 70.99 -18.01 60.54
C LYS A 255 70.67 -16.57 60.96
N ARG A 256 71.52 -15.60 60.59
CA ARG A 256 71.31 -14.17 60.91
C ARG A 256 70.20 -13.50 60.10
N HIS A 257 69.88 -14.02 58.90
CA HIS A 257 68.85 -13.52 57.99
C HIS A 257 67.56 -14.35 58.03
N LEU A 258 67.48 -15.33 58.94
CA LEU A 258 66.30 -16.18 59.07
C LEU A 258 65.05 -15.38 59.50
N LEU A 259 65.23 -14.30 60.27
CA LEU A 259 64.15 -13.39 60.65
C LEU A 259 63.69 -12.55 59.46
N ASP A 260 64.62 -11.87 58.78
CA ASP A 260 64.33 -11.07 57.57
C ASP A 260 63.60 -11.91 56.51
N HIS A 261 64.05 -13.16 56.30
CA HIS A 261 63.40 -14.07 55.37
C HIS A 261 61.96 -14.42 55.81
N LYS A 262 61.73 -14.70 57.09
CA LYS A 262 60.39 -15.03 57.60
C LYS A 262 59.43 -13.85 57.47
N GLU A 263 59.88 -12.62 57.74
CA GLU A 263 59.02 -11.44 57.77
C GLU A 263 58.72 -10.87 56.36
N ASP A 264 59.74 -10.82 55.49
CA ASP A 264 59.66 -10.06 54.23
C ASP A 264 59.69 -10.92 52.96
N GLU A 265 60.35 -12.08 52.98
CA GLU A 265 60.62 -12.85 51.77
C GLU A 265 59.83 -14.16 51.67
N CYS A 266 59.43 -14.76 52.80
CA CYS A 266 58.78 -16.06 52.84
C CYS A 266 57.38 -15.99 52.21
N LEU A 267 57.13 -16.83 51.20
CA LEU A 267 55.83 -16.91 50.52
C LEU A 267 54.75 -17.62 51.34
N MET A 268 55.17 -18.40 52.35
CA MET A 268 54.27 -19.08 53.29
C MET A 268 53.86 -18.19 54.47
N ARG A 269 54.32 -16.93 54.52
CA ARG A 269 53.86 -15.98 55.54
C ARG A 269 52.39 -15.65 55.30
N GLU A 270 51.60 -15.69 56.36
CA GLU A 270 50.18 -15.39 56.29
C GLU A 270 49.94 -13.89 56.48
N ARG A 271 49.12 -13.31 55.61
CA ARG A 271 48.62 -11.93 55.75
C ARG A 271 47.11 -11.91 55.52
N GLN A 272 46.41 -10.93 56.09
CA GLN A 272 44.97 -10.78 55.86
C GLN A 272 44.69 -10.49 54.38
N CYS A 273 43.61 -11.08 53.87
CA CYS A 273 43.13 -10.80 52.53
C CYS A 273 42.95 -9.27 52.30
N PRO A 274 43.38 -8.71 51.16
CA PRO A 274 43.17 -7.28 50.85
C PRO A 274 41.70 -6.83 50.93
N ASN A 275 40.76 -7.75 50.69
CA ASN A 275 39.32 -7.51 50.77
C ASN A 275 38.75 -7.67 52.20
N ALA A 276 39.60 -7.72 53.25
CA ALA A 276 39.14 -7.87 54.62
C ALA A 276 38.24 -6.72 55.11
N HIS A 277 38.54 -5.49 54.68
CA HIS A 277 37.69 -4.33 54.93
C HIS A 277 36.28 -4.43 54.29
N LEU A 278 36.10 -5.33 53.31
CA LEU A 278 34.83 -5.59 52.63
C LEU A 278 34.14 -6.87 53.11
N GLY A 279 34.71 -7.59 54.08
CA GLY A 279 34.07 -8.73 54.74
C GLY A 279 34.80 -10.07 54.65
N CYS A 280 35.90 -10.19 53.91
CA CYS A 280 36.67 -11.45 53.83
C CYS A 280 37.64 -11.60 55.03
N ARG A 281 37.38 -12.51 55.96
CA ARG A 281 38.19 -12.64 57.20
C ARG A 281 39.32 -13.66 57.14
N GLU A 282 39.69 -14.12 55.95
CA GLU A 282 40.69 -15.17 55.77
C GLU A 282 42.12 -14.61 55.78
N TRP A 283 43.01 -15.34 56.47
CA TRP A 283 44.45 -15.15 56.43
C TRP A 283 45.03 -16.14 55.43
N VAL A 284 45.78 -15.63 54.46
CA VAL A 284 46.23 -16.42 53.32
C VAL A 284 47.74 -16.30 53.19
N PRO A 285 48.46 -17.36 52.78
CA PRO A 285 49.86 -17.26 52.41
C PRO A 285 50.05 -16.27 51.26
N VAL A 286 51.05 -15.40 51.36
CA VAL A 286 51.33 -14.39 50.32
C VAL A 286 51.55 -15.02 48.93
N GLY A 287 52.09 -16.24 48.85
CA GLY A 287 52.24 -16.98 47.60
C GLY A 287 50.92 -17.39 46.92
N ASP A 288 49.84 -17.54 47.69
CA ASP A 288 48.51 -17.96 47.20
C ASP A 288 47.46 -16.84 47.22
N PHE A 289 47.85 -15.61 47.59
CA PHE A 289 47.00 -14.42 47.59
C PHE A 289 46.25 -14.22 46.26
N ASP A 290 46.96 -14.34 45.14
CA ASP A 290 46.41 -14.14 43.81
C ASP A 290 45.34 -15.17 43.46
N LYS A 291 45.53 -16.43 43.90
CA LYS A 291 44.54 -17.49 43.72
C LYS A 291 43.33 -17.22 44.60
N HIS A 292 43.54 -16.94 45.88
CA HIS A 292 42.47 -16.64 46.82
C HIS A 292 41.59 -15.47 46.32
N VAL A 293 42.18 -14.32 45.99
CA VAL A 293 41.42 -13.13 45.56
C VAL A 293 40.60 -13.39 44.29
N LYS A 294 41.08 -14.25 43.38
CA LYS A 294 40.42 -14.56 42.11
C LYS A 294 39.33 -15.63 42.22
N SER A 295 39.52 -16.67 43.02
CA SER A 295 38.64 -17.85 43.00
C SER A 295 38.03 -18.26 44.34
N GLU A 296 38.56 -17.80 45.48
CA GLU A 296 38.14 -18.30 46.80
C GLU A 296 37.59 -17.20 47.72
N CYS A 297 37.96 -15.93 47.46
CA CYS A 297 37.55 -14.79 48.25
C CYS A 297 36.03 -14.59 48.14
N VAL A 298 35.33 -14.73 49.28
CA VAL A 298 33.87 -14.57 49.39
C VAL A 298 33.38 -13.26 48.78
N VAL A 299 34.08 -12.14 49.00
CA VAL A 299 33.70 -10.83 48.44
C VAL A 299 33.78 -10.81 46.92
N THR A 300 34.78 -11.45 46.33
CA THR A 300 34.93 -11.55 44.87
C THR A 300 33.86 -12.47 44.29
N LEU A 301 33.60 -13.61 44.94
CA LEU A 301 32.55 -14.56 44.54
C LEU A 301 31.15 -13.92 44.59
N GLU A 302 30.83 -13.17 45.64
CA GLU A 302 29.56 -12.43 45.76
C GLU A 302 29.44 -11.33 44.71
N ARG A 303 30.51 -10.59 44.42
CA ARG A 303 30.53 -9.60 43.32
C ARG A 303 30.29 -10.25 41.97
N HIS A 304 30.90 -11.41 41.71
CA HIS A 304 30.65 -12.17 40.49
C HIS A 304 29.21 -12.67 40.41
N ALA A 305 28.66 -13.21 41.51
CA ALA A 305 27.27 -13.63 41.57
C ALA A 305 26.28 -12.47 41.31
N LEU A 306 26.53 -11.28 41.88
CA LEU A 306 25.74 -10.08 41.62
C LEU A 306 25.88 -9.61 40.17
N ALA A 307 27.09 -9.66 39.61
CA ALA A 307 27.32 -9.33 38.20
C ALA A 307 26.60 -10.31 37.26
N ASP A 308 26.57 -11.60 37.60
CA ASP A 308 25.88 -12.62 36.81
C ASP A 308 24.36 -12.50 36.92
N GLN A 309 23.81 -12.20 38.11
CA GLN A 309 22.39 -11.84 38.25
C GLN A 309 22.02 -10.56 37.49
N ALA A 310 22.92 -9.57 37.44
CA ALA A 310 22.73 -8.35 36.66
C ALA A 310 22.75 -8.64 35.15
N LYS A 311 23.66 -9.50 34.67
CA LYS A 311 23.69 -9.98 33.28
C LYS A 311 22.42 -10.73 32.93
N GLU A 312 21.90 -11.59 33.82
CA GLU A 312 20.65 -12.33 33.60
C GLU A 312 19.43 -11.40 33.50
N LYS A 313 19.42 -10.29 34.23
CA LYS A 313 18.35 -9.26 34.13
C LYS A 313 18.47 -8.39 32.88
N ASP A 314 19.68 -8.26 32.32
CA ASP A 314 19.98 -7.51 31.10
C ASP A 314 19.97 -8.35 29.82
N THR A 315 19.62 -9.64 29.93
CA THR A 315 19.37 -10.48 28.75
C THR A 315 18.24 -9.89 27.91
N VAL A 316 18.44 -9.90 26.60
CA VAL A 316 17.49 -9.37 25.63
C VAL A 316 16.66 -10.52 25.10
N GLU A 317 15.37 -10.48 25.36
CA GLU A 317 14.42 -11.50 24.92
C GLU A 317 13.41 -10.89 23.95
N ALA A 318 12.94 -11.69 22.98
CA ALA A 318 11.88 -11.25 22.09
C ALA A 318 10.54 -11.23 22.83
N CYS A 319 9.82 -10.11 22.76
CA CYS A 319 8.45 -10.06 23.23
C CYS A 319 7.60 -11.06 22.44
N ARG A 320 6.88 -11.95 23.14
CA ARG A 320 6.04 -12.98 22.54
C ARG A 320 4.93 -12.41 21.62
N ASP A 321 4.46 -11.20 21.89
CA ASP A 321 3.30 -10.62 21.22
C ASP A 321 3.65 -9.73 20.01
N CYS A 322 4.71 -8.94 20.11
CA CYS A 322 5.14 -8.03 19.02
C CYS A 322 6.49 -8.39 18.38
N GLY A 323 7.24 -9.33 18.94
CA GLY A 323 8.55 -9.76 18.44
C GLY A 323 9.70 -8.78 18.70
N THR A 324 9.46 -7.63 19.33
CA THR A 324 10.52 -6.66 19.64
C THR A 324 11.47 -7.20 20.70
N LEU A 325 12.76 -7.04 20.48
CA LEU A 325 13.82 -7.41 21.42
C LEU A 325 13.86 -6.42 22.59
N VAL A 326 13.59 -6.90 23.81
CA VAL A 326 13.50 -6.07 25.01
C VAL A 326 14.29 -6.73 26.13
N LYS A 327 15.03 -5.92 26.92
CA LYS A 327 15.73 -6.41 28.12
C LYS A 327 14.71 -7.01 29.10
N ARG A 328 15.01 -8.17 29.69
CA ARG A 328 14.09 -8.89 30.60
C ARG A 328 13.55 -8.00 31.71
N ARG A 329 14.38 -7.14 32.32
CA ARG A 329 13.93 -6.16 33.34
C ARG A 329 12.91 -5.11 32.84
N LEU A 330 12.92 -4.77 31.55
CA LEU A 330 12.01 -3.78 30.93
C LEU A 330 10.78 -4.44 30.29
N MET A 331 10.71 -5.78 30.26
CA MET A 331 9.60 -6.51 29.66
C MET A 331 8.22 -6.14 30.26
N PRO A 332 8.06 -5.93 31.60
CA PRO A 332 6.78 -5.51 32.17
C PRO A 332 6.33 -4.11 31.72
N GLN A 333 7.28 -3.15 31.67
CA GLN A 333 7.01 -1.79 31.20
C GLN A 333 6.72 -1.78 29.70
N HIS A 334 7.40 -2.62 28.93
CA HIS A 334 7.10 -2.79 27.52
C HIS A 334 5.68 -3.33 27.31
N ARG A 335 5.31 -4.45 27.94
CA ARG A 335 3.97 -5.08 27.79
C ARG A 335 2.82 -4.13 28.11
N SER A 336 2.95 -3.34 29.17
CA SER A 336 1.91 -2.39 29.60
C SER A 336 1.93 -1.07 28.83
N GLY A 337 3.12 -0.52 28.56
CA GLY A 337 3.31 0.87 28.14
C GLY A 337 3.71 1.10 26.67
N GLN A 338 4.39 0.14 26.04
CA GLN A 338 5.08 0.37 24.76
C GLN A 338 4.83 -0.71 23.70
N CYS A 339 4.26 -1.86 24.09
CA CYS A 339 4.01 -2.97 23.20
C CYS A 339 2.89 -2.60 22.21
N VAL A 340 3.21 -2.65 20.92
CA VAL A 340 2.25 -2.37 19.83
C VAL A 340 1.15 -3.43 19.73
N ALA A 341 1.38 -4.62 20.28
CA ALA A 341 0.42 -5.72 20.33
C ALA A 341 -0.44 -5.73 21.61
N ARG A 342 -0.22 -4.79 22.55
CA ARG A 342 -1.06 -4.68 23.76
C ARG A 342 -2.50 -4.31 23.39
N PHE A 343 -3.46 -4.83 24.12
CA PHE A 343 -4.86 -4.45 23.95
C PHE A 343 -5.15 -3.11 24.65
N VAL A 344 -5.76 -2.20 23.92
CA VAL A 344 -6.22 -0.88 24.40
C VAL A 344 -7.68 -0.68 24.00
N PRO A 345 -8.48 0.04 24.81
CA PRO A 345 -9.81 0.45 24.40
C PRO A 345 -9.71 1.47 23.26
N CYS A 346 -10.78 1.54 22.45
CA CYS A 346 -10.95 2.62 21.47
C CYS A 346 -10.92 4.01 22.16
N ALA A 347 -10.42 5.03 21.44
CA ALA A 347 -10.46 6.44 21.84
C ALA A 347 -11.87 6.89 22.25
N ASN A 348 -12.88 6.36 21.56
CA ASN A 348 -14.29 6.69 21.78
C ASN A 348 -14.96 5.73 22.78
N ALA A 349 -14.20 4.98 23.58
CA ALA A 349 -14.78 4.19 24.66
C ALA A 349 -15.58 5.06 25.65
N ILE A 350 -15.12 6.29 25.88
CA ILE A 350 -15.82 7.31 26.68
C ILE A 350 -17.21 7.64 26.09
N HIS A 351 -17.36 7.55 24.78
CA HIS A 351 -18.61 7.82 24.07
C HIS A 351 -19.47 6.57 23.86
N GLY A 352 -19.06 5.40 24.38
CA GLY A 352 -19.81 4.14 24.32
C GLY A 352 -19.25 3.06 23.40
N CYS A 353 -18.02 3.17 22.89
CA CYS A 353 -17.40 2.12 22.08
C CYS A 353 -16.80 1.02 22.98
N THR A 354 -17.24 -0.23 22.82
CA THR A 354 -16.78 -1.37 23.63
C THR A 354 -15.59 -2.13 23.04
N ALA A 355 -15.00 -1.64 21.95
CA ALA A 355 -13.94 -2.34 21.22
C ALA A 355 -12.60 -2.33 21.99
N MET A 356 -12.02 -3.52 22.17
CA MET A 356 -10.67 -3.75 22.66
C MET A 356 -9.78 -4.19 21.50
N LEU A 357 -8.76 -3.40 21.18
CA LEU A 357 -7.96 -3.57 19.96
C LEU A 357 -6.49 -3.59 20.29
N LYS A 358 -5.68 -4.28 19.48
CA LYS A 358 -4.22 -4.11 19.56
C LYS A 358 -3.88 -2.65 19.26
N PHE A 359 -2.95 -2.07 20.01
CA PHE A 359 -2.58 -0.66 19.84
C PHE A 359 -2.19 -0.31 18.40
N ARG A 360 -1.47 -1.20 17.70
CA ARG A 360 -1.15 -1.04 16.28
C ARG A 360 -2.36 -0.98 15.36
N ASP A 361 -3.45 -1.67 15.69
CA ASP A 361 -4.63 -1.83 14.85
C ASP A 361 -5.73 -0.80 15.22
N ARG A 362 -5.52 -0.05 16.31
CA ARG A 362 -6.45 0.99 16.81
C ARG A 362 -6.76 2.06 15.75
N HIS A 363 -5.78 2.51 15.00
CA HIS A 363 -5.97 3.53 13.97
C HIS A 363 -6.86 3.06 12.81
N ILE A 364 -6.84 1.76 12.49
CA ILE A 364 -7.69 1.15 11.44
C ILE A 364 -9.17 1.19 11.86
N HIS A 365 -9.44 1.08 13.16
CA HIS A 365 -10.79 1.20 13.71
C HIS A 365 -11.27 2.66 13.82
N GLU A 366 -10.37 3.59 14.11
CA GLU A 366 -10.70 4.99 14.44
C GLU A 366 -10.66 5.96 13.25
N HIS A 367 -9.83 5.69 12.24
CA HIS A 367 -9.62 6.60 11.11
C HIS A 367 -10.08 5.96 9.82
N VAL A 368 -11.40 5.93 9.63
CA VAL A 368 -11.98 5.53 8.35
C VAL A 368 -12.85 6.66 7.82
N ASP A 369 -12.68 6.94 6.53
CA ASP A 369 -13.58 7.79 5.76
C ASP A 369 -14.90 7.05 5.58
N PRO A 370 -15.98 7.47 6.26
CA PRO A 370 -17.28 6.83 6.16
C PRO A 370 -18.19 7.62 5.22
N SER A 371 -17.63 8.40 4.28
CA SER A 371 -18.43 9.15 3.31
C SER A 371 -19.43 8.19 2.65
N PRO A 372 -20.74 8.53 2.62
CA PRO A 372 -21.74 7.74 1.89
C PRO A 372 -21.31 7.47 0.44
N GLU A 373 -20.56 8.39 -0.16
CA GLU A 373 -20.02 8.29 -1.52
C GLU A 373 -19.09 7.07 -1.72
N SER A 374 -18.53 6.54 -0.63
CA SER A 374 -17.71 5.30 -0.65
C SER A 374 -18.54 4.02 -0.65
N ARG A 375 -19.85 4.12 -0.35
CA ARG A 375 -20.76 2.98 -0.36
C ARG A 375 -21.36 2.80 -1.74
N SER A 376 -21.39 1.55 -2.18
CA SER A 376 -22.04 1.15 -3.40
C SER A 376 -23.32 0.33 -3.15
N VAL A 377 -24.08 0.21 -4.23
CA VAL A 377 -25.27 -0.61 -4.38
C VAL A 377 -25.27 -1.13 -5.82
N LEU A 378 -25.82 -2.32 -6.07
CA LEU A 378 -25.97 -2.80 -7.44
C LEU A 378 -27.32 -2.39 -8.00
N SER A 379 -27.29 -1.79 -9.18
CA SER A 379 -28.44 -1.46 -10.01
C SER A 379 -28.68 -2.57 -11.03
N PHE A 380 -29.92 -3.05 -11.08
CA PHE A 380 -30.36 -4.01 -12.08
C PHE A 380 -31.39 -3.35 -12.98
N HIS A 381 -31.21 -3.53 -14.30
CA HIS A 381 -32.06 -2.89 -15.31
C HIS A 381 -33.24 -3.75 -15.76
N GLY A 382 -33.41 -4.95 -15.19
CA GLY A 382 -34.51 -5.87 -15.50
C GLY A 382 -34.23 -6.84 -16.67
N LEU A 383 -33.41 -6.46 -17.65
CA LEU A 383 -33.08 -7.28 -18.83
C LEU A 383 -31.77 -8.04 -18.67
N GLY A 384 -31.86 -9.30 -18.24
CA GLY A 384 -30.70 -10.19 -18.14
C GLY A 384 -29.60 -9.75 -17.17
N GLY A 385 -29.92 -8.89 -16.19
CA GLY A 385 -29.01 -8.52 -15.11
C GLY A 385 -28.88 -9.64 -14.10
N PHE A 386 -27.72 -10.27 -13.94
CA PHE A 386 -27.54 -11.33 -12.93
C PHE A 386 -26.12 -11.42 -12.40
N ILE A 387 -25.99 -11.97 -11.21
CA ILE A 387 -24.74 -12.39 -10.60
C ILE A 387 -24.68 -13.91 -10.69
N ARG A 388 -23.71 -14.44 -11.43
CA ARG A 388 -23.49 -15.89 -11.59
C ARG A 388 -22.71 -16.41 -10.39
N ILE A 389 -23.45 -16.95 -9.42
CA ILE A 389 -22.89 -17.45 -8.15
C ILE A 389 -22.39 -18.89 -8.24
N ASP A 390 -22.98 -19.72 -9.13
CA ASP A 390 -22.59 -21.12 -9.35
C ASP A 390 -22.33 -21.91 -8.05
N GLY A 391 -23.17 -21.69 -7.03
CA GLY A 391 -23.02 -22.19 -5.67
C GLY A 391 -23.26 -23.71 -5.49
N GLY A 392 -23.28 -24.46 -6.59
CA GLY A 392 -23.51 -25.91 -6.62
C GLY A 392 -24.98 -26.28 -6.84
N GLN A 393 -25.42 -27.36 -6.18
CA GLN A 393 -26.82 -27.80 -6.23
C GLN A 393 -27.72 -26.88 -5.40
N ASP A 394 -28.97 -26.71 -5.84
CA ASP A 394 -29.98 -25.95 -5.09
C ASP A 394 -30.15 -26.50 -3.67
N LEU A 395 -30.24 -25.61 -2.70
CA LEU A 395 -30.26 -25.98 -1.29
C LEU A 395 -31.67 -26.44 -0.89
N LYS A 396 -31.77 -27.66 -0.36
CA LYS A 396 -33.03 -28.21 0.17
C LYS A 396 -33.36 -27.55 1.52
N PRO A 397 -34.65 -27.45 1.90
CA PRO A 397 -35.02 -26.99 3.24
C PRO A 397 -34.34 -27.81 4.34
N PRO A 398 -34.00 -27.21 5.50
CA PRO A 398 -34.30 -25.84 5.89
C PRO A 398 -33.34 -24.81 5.27
N TRP A 399 -33.87 -23.62 4.93
CA TRP A 399 -33.05 -22.48 4.51
C TRP A 399 -33.78 -21.15 4.74
N CYS A 400 -33.00 -20.07 4.78
CA CYS A 400 -33.51 -18.70 4.79
C CYS A 400 -32.71 -17.85 3.81
N ALA A 401 -33.41 -17.11 2.94
CA ALA A 401 -32.80 -16.21 1.97
C ALA A 401 -33.33 -14.80 2.20
N GLU A 402 -32.41 -13.86 2.43
CA GLU A 402 -32.71 -12.46 2.73
C GLU A 402 -32.16 -11.56 1.62
N PHE A 403 -32.96 -10.60 1.18
CA PHE A 403 -32.63 -9.63 0.14
C PHE A 403 -33.03 -8.23 0.60
N TRP A 404 -32.17 -7.25 0.36
CA TRP A 404 -32.48 -5.83 0.55
C TRP A 404 -32.63 -5.20 -0.82
N VAL A 405 -33.88 -4.87 -1.18
CA VAL A 405 -34.25 -4.46 -2.53
C VAL A 405 -35.00 -3.13 -2.50
N TRP A 406 -34.80 -2.33 -3.54
CA TRP A 406 -35.54 -1.12 -3.81
C TRP A 406 -36.11 -1.24 -5.22
N LEU A 407 -37.43 -1.20 -5.36
CA LEU A 407 -38.13 -1.32 -6.64
C LEU A 407 -38.62 0.05 -7.11
N TYR A 408 -38.56 0.29 -8.42
CA TYR A 408 -39.19 1.46 -9.04
C TYR A 408 -40.71 1.45 -8.86
N ALA A 409 -41.34 2.60 -9.09
CA ALA A 409 -42.79 2.71 -9.09
C ALA A 409 -43.41 1.83 -10.20
N VAL A 410 -44.68 1.43 -10.03
CA VAL A 410 -45.35 0.52 -10.97
C VAL A 410 -45.47 1.15 -12.36
N ASP A 411 -45.78 2.44 -12.41
CA ASP A 411 -45.90 3.23 -13.63
C ASP A 411 -44.55 3.35 -14.36
N ASP A 412 -43.44 3.53 -13.64
CA ASP A 412 -42.08 3.52 -14.21
C ASP A 412 -41.72 2.17 -14.82
N ASP A 413 -42.13 1.05 -14.21
CA ASP A 413 -41.92 -0.30 -14.73
C ASP A 413 -42.76 -0.58 -15.97
N VAL A 414 -44.04 -0.19 -15.97
CA VAL A 414 -44.91 -0.34 -17.14
C VAL A 414 -44.36 0.46 -18.32
N ARG A 415 -43.98 1.74 -18.10
CA ARG A 415 -43.37 2.59 -19.14
C ARG A 415 -42.09 2.01 -19.70
N PHE A 416 -41.24 1.45 -18.83
CA PHE A 416 -40.01 0.78 -19.25
C PHE A 416 -40.27 -0.48 -20.08
N LEU A 417 -41.15 -1.38 -19.62
CA LEU A 417 -41.48 -2.60 -20.37
C LEU A 417 -42.08 -2.27 -21.74
N MET A 418 -42.94 -1.25 -21.82
CA MET A 418 -43.51 -0.79 -23.08
C MET A 418 -42.46 -0.15 -23.98
N ARG A 419 -41.51 0.62 -23.43
CA ARG A 419 -40.38 1.17 -24.20
C ARG A 419 -39.53 0.06 -24.81
N GLU A 420 -39.17 -0.95 -24.03
CA GLU A 420 -38.42 -2.10 -24.51
C GLU A 420 -39.24 -2.92 -25.53
N ALA A 421 -40.56 -3.03 -25.37
CA ALA A 421 -41.39 -3.67 -26.37
C ALA A 421 -41.34 -2.93 -27.71
N LEU A 422 -41.29 -1.58 -27.70
CA LEU A 422 -41.17 -0.77 -28.92
C LEU A 422 -39.83 -0.98 -29.62
N THR A 423 -38.72 -1.08 -28.87
CA THR A 423 -37.39 -1.33 -29.49
C THR A 423 -37.35 -2.67 -30.22
N TRP A 424 -37.98 -3.70 -29.65
CA TRP A 424 -38.15 -4.99 -30.32
C TRP A 424 -39.16 -4.93 -31.48
N GLN A 425 -40.19 -4.08 -31.40
CA GLN A 425 -41.13 -3.85 -32.50
C GLN A 425 -40.44 -3.20 -33.71
N ASP A 426 -39.54 -2.24 -33.51
CA ASP A 426 -38.71 -1.69 -34.59
C ASP A 426 -37.82 -2.77 -35.21
N ARG A 427 -37.27 -3.66 -34.37
CA ARG A 427 -36.49 -4.80 -34.85
C ARG A 427 -37.33 -5.72 -35.73
N ILE A 428 -38.59 -5.96 -35.37
CA ILE A 428 -39.53 -6.72 -36.21
C ILE A 428 -39.73 -6.02 -37.55
N ALA A 429 -40.00 -4.71 -37.56
CA ALA A 429 -40.21 -3.95 -38.78
C ALA A 429 -38.97 -4.00 -39.70
N ALA A 430 -37.78 -3.69 -39.16
CA ALA A 430 -36.53 -3.69 -39.91
C ALA A 430 -36.14 -5.07 -40.46
N THR A 431 -36.30 -6.13 -39.66
CA THR A 431 -35.98 -7.50 -40.10
C THR A 431 -37.02 -8.02 -41.09
N THR A 432 -38.28 -7.59 -41.00
CA THR A 432 -39.32 -7.94 -41.99
C THR A 432 -38.98 -7.38 -43.37
N ILE A 433 -38.51 -6.13 -43.44
CA ILE A 433 -38.04 -5.53 -44.70
C ILE A 433 -36.92 -6.37 -45.31
N LYS A 434 -35.89 -6.72 -44.52
CA LYS A 434 -34.79 -7.57 -44.98
C LYS A 434 -35.25 -8.96 -45.43
N LEU A 435 -36.20 -9.56 -44.73
CA LEU A 435 -36.76 -10.85 -45.13
C LEU A 435 -37.45 -10.74 -46.50
N ASN A 436 -38.16 -9.64 -46.75
CA ASN A 436 -38.79 -9.39 -48.06
C ASN A 436 -37.75 -9.19 -49.16
N GLU A 437 -36.65 -8.47 -48.88
CA GLU A 437 -35.51 -8.33 -49.81
C GLU A 437 -34.92 -9.71 -50.16
N TRP A 438 -34.65 -10.56 -49.17
CA TRP A 438 -34.18 -11.93 -49.39
C TRP A 438 -35.18 -12.78 -50.18
N GLN A 439 -36.49 -12.64 -49.90
CA GLN A 439 -37.53 -13.33 -50.67
C GLN A 439 -37.57 -12.87 -52.13
N GLN A 440 -37.35 -11.58 -52.39
CA GLN A 440 -37.25 -11.05 -53.75
C GLN A 440 -36.01 -11.60 -54.46
N GLN A 441 -34.85 -11.60 -53.81
CA GLN A 441 -33.62 -12.19 -54.36
C GLN A 441 -33.81 -13.67 -54.69
N LEU A 442 -34.53 -14.42 -53.84
CA LEU A 442 -34.87 -15.82 -54.13
C LEU A 442 -35.77 -15.95 -55.37
N GLN A 443 -36.73 -15.04 -55.57
CA GLN A 443 -37.57 -15.03 -56.77
C GLN A 443 -36.76 -14.71 -58.02
N GLU A 444 -35.85 -13.74 -57.95
CA GLU A 444 -34.93 -13.37 -59.03
C GLU A 444 -33.98 -14.52 -59.37
N LEU A 445 -33.41 -15.19 -58.37
CA LEU A 445 -32.55 -16.37 -58.56
C LEU A 445 -33.33 -17.53 -59.18
N LYS A 446 -34.58 -17.77 -58.77
CA LYS A 446 -35.46 -18.76 -59.40
C LYS A 446 -35.77 -18.41 -60.86
N ALA A 447 -35.91 -17.12 -61.19
CA ALA A 447 -36.08 -16.68 -62.57
C ALA A 447 -34.80 -16.88 -63.40
N LYS A 448 -33.62 -16.55 -62.85
CA LYS A 448 -32.30 -16.82 -63.46
C LYS A 448 -32.08 -18.31 -63.73
N LEU A 449 -32.39 -19.18 -62.76
CA LEU A 449 -32.31 -20.64 -62.91
C LEU A 449 -33.21 -21.14 -64.05
N LYS A 450 -34.45 -20.66 -64.13
CA LYS A 450 -35.37 -20.99 -65.25
C LYS A 450 -34.84 -20.51 -66.60
N ALA A 451 -34.16 -19.37 -66.65
CA ALA A 451 -33.55 -18.85 -67.87
C ALA A 451 -32.30 -19.66 -68.28
N SER A 452 -31.42 -20.01 -67.33
CA SER A 452 -30.22 -20.81 -67.57
C SER A 452 -30.56 -22.23 -68.03
N GLN A 453 -31.61 -22.84 -67.46
CA GLN A 453 -32.13 -24.13 -67.90
C GLN A 453 -32.66 -24.10 -69.33
N LYS A 454 -33.25 -22.98 -69.78
CA LYS A 454 -33.66 -22.79 -71.19
C LYS A 454 -32.47 -22.57 -72.13
N ALA A 455 -31.35 -22.03 -71.63
CA ALA A 455 -30.15 -21.72 -72.40
C ALA A 455 -29.11 -22.87 -72.46
N GLY A 456 -29.34 -23.98 -71.75
CA GLY A 456 -28.45 -25.15 -71.78
C GLY A 456 -27.12 -24.99 -71.02
N SER A 457 -26.99 -23.95 -70.18
CA SER A 457 -25.80 -23.71 -69.34
C SER A 457 -26.11 -24.07 -67.88
N ILE A 458 -25.25 -24.87 -67.24
CA ILE A 458 -25.32 -25.18 -65.81
C ILE A 458 -24.22 -24.38 -65.10
N GLU A 459 -24.59 -23.24 -64.52
CA GLU A 459 -23.69 -22.40 -63.75
C GLU A 459 -23.59 -22.90 -62.30
N LYS A 460 -22.44 -23.48 -61.93
CA LYS A 460 -22.16 -23.97 -60.57
C LYS A 460 -22.19 -22.88 -59.47
N GLY A 461 -22.19 -21.59 -59.84
CA GLY A 461 -22.26 -20.47 -58.88
C GLY A 461 -23.66 -20.26 -58.28
N LEU A 462 -24.72 -20.64 -58.99
CA LEU A 462 -26.12 -20.37 -58.59
C LEU A 462 -26.56 -21.21 -57.38
N GLU A 463 -25.98 -22.39 -57.17
CA GLU A 463 -26.25 -23.24 -56.00
C GLU A 463 -25.70 -22.62 -54.71
N ALA A 464 -24.54 -21.98 -54.77
CA ALA A 464 -23.95 -21.28 -53.63
C ALA A 464 -24.75 -20.01 -53.27
N GLU A 465 -25.17 -19.25 -54.28
CA GLU A 465 -26.03 -18.06 -54.10
C GLU A 465 -27.41 -18.44 -53.53
N ALA A 466 -27.98 -19.59 -53.94
CA ALA A 466 -29.23 -20.10 -53.36
C ALA A 466 -29.10 -20.45 -51.88
N LEU A 467 -28.00 -21.12 -51.48
CA LEU A 467 -27.75 -21.49 -50.09
C LEU A 467 -27.56 -20.24 -49.20
N GLU A 468 -26.84 -19.23 -49.68
CA GLU A 468 -26.65 -17.96 -48.96
C GLU A 468 -27.98 -17.22 -48.72
N ILE A 469 -28.84 -17.18 -49.74
CA ILE A 469 -30.19 -16.58 -49.62
C ILE A 469 -31.04 -17.38 -48.62
N GLU A 470 -31.01 -18.72 -48.67
CA GLU A 470 -31.75 -19.57 -47.73
C GLU A 470 -31.28 -19.39 -46.28
N ASP A 471 -29.97 -19.33 -46.04
CA ASP A 471 -29.38 -19.04 -44.73
C ASP A 471 -29.75 -17.63 -44.25
N GLY A 472 -29.70 -16.62 -45.13
CA GLY A 472 -30.13 -15.25 -44.83
C GLY A 472 -31.61 -15.15 -44.45
N MET A 473 -32.48 -15.88 -45.16
CA MET A 473 -33.91 -15.98 -44.83
C MET A 473 -34.15 -16.70 -43.51
N ALA A 474 -33.44 -17.80 -43.24
CA ALA A 474 -33.53 -18.54 -41.98
C ALA A 474 -33.12 -17.65 -40.81
N GLY A 475 -31.99 -16.93 -40.93
CA GLY A 475 -31.52 -15.95 -39.94
C GLY A 475 -32.53 -14.81 -39.70
N CYS A 476 -33.19 -14.29 -40.74
CA CYS A 476 -34.23 -13.27 -40.56
C CYS A 476 -35.47 -13.83 -39.84
N LYS A 477 -35.93 -15.04 -40.19
CA LYS A 477 -37.08 -15.69 -39.52
C LYS A 477 -36.79 -15.97 -38.05
N SER A 478 -35.57 -16.43 -37.74
CA SER A 478 -35.04 -16.62 -36.40
C SER A 478 -35.20 -15.36 -35.55
N ILE A 479 -34.62 -14.25 -36.03
CA ILE A 479 -34.67 -12.94 -35.34
C ILE A 479 -36.11 -12.45 -35.16
N LEU A 480 -36.98 -12.62 -36.17
CA LEU A 480 -38.38 -12.23 -36.08
C LEU A 480 -39.15 -13.02 -35.01
N ASN A 481 -38.91 -14.32 -34.93
CA ASN A 481 -39.55 -15.17 -33.93
C ASN A 481 -39.11 -14.77 -32.51
N GLU A 482 -37.82 -14.48 -32.32
CA GLU A 482 -37.31 -14.00 -31.03
C GLU A 482 -37.93 -12.65 -30.67
N ALA A 483 -37.87 -11.69 -31.60
CA ALA A 483 -38.38 -10.34 -31.36
C ALA A 483 -39.87 -10.35 -31.01
N ARG A 484 -40.69 -11.11 -31.75
CA ARG A 484 -42.13 -11.27 -31.46
C ARG A 484 -42.37 -11.90 -30.08
N ALA A 485 -41.59 -12.90 -29.70
CA ALA A 485 -41.69 -13.53 -28.39
C ALA A 485 -41.33 -12.55 -27.26
N ARG A 486 -40.30 -11.72 -27.45
CA ARG A 486 -39.91 -10.66 -26.49
C ARG A 486 -40.99 -9.61 -26.35
N VAL A 487 -41.52 -9.05 -27.45
CA VAL A 487 -42.64 -8.09 -27.42
C VAL A 487 -43.81 -8.68 -26.63
N LYS A 488 -44.20 -9.93 -26.94
CA LYS A 488 -45.32 -10.60 -26.26
C LYS A 488 -45.08 -10.73 -24.76
N SER A 489 -43.88 -11.13 -24.37
CA SER A 489 -43.50 -11.27 -22.97
C SER A 489 -43.57 -9.93 -22.24
N LEU A 490 -42.98 -8.87 -22.81
CA LEU A 490 -42.91 -7.55 -22.20
C LEU A 490 -44.30 -6.92 -22.03
N VAL A 491 -45.13 -6.96 -23.08
CA VAL A 491 -46.51 -6.45 -23.05
C VAL A 491 -47.37 -7.24 -22.06
N SER A 492 -47.19 -8.56 -21.97
CA SER A 492 -47.89 -9.39 -20.99
C SER A 492 -47.48 -9.11 -19.54
N ASP A 493 -46.19 -8.88 -19.28
CA ASP A 493 -45.69 -8.50 -17.96
C ASP A 493 -46.21 -7.09 -17.58
N ALA A 494 -46.22 -6.13 -18.53
CA ALA A 494 -46.79 -4.80 -18.35
C ALA A 494 -48.30 -4.85 -18.04
N ALA A 495 -49.06 -5.68 -18.76
CA ALA A 495 -50.48 -5.90 -18.50
C ALA A 495 -50.73 -6.49 -17.10
N THR A 496 -49.81 -7.32 -16.61
CA THR A 496 -49.89 -7.89 -15.26
C THR A 496 -49.64 -6.82 -14.20
N LEU A 497 -48.66 -5.92 -14.40
CA LEU A 497 -48.42 -4.78 -13.51
C LEU A 497 -49.59 -3.79 -13.50
N LEU A 498 -50.14 -3.48 -14.67
CA LEU A 498 -51.26 -2.53 -14.81
C LEU A 498 -52.50 -2.98 -14.01
N LYS A 499 -52.72 -4.29 -13.91
CA LYS A 499 -53.79 -4.90 -13.08
C LYS A 499 -53.57 -4.74 -11.58
N THR A 500 -52.33 -4.49 -11.13
CA THR A 500 -52.02 -4.28 -9.70
C THR A 500 -52.32 -2.86 -9.23
N ILE A 501 -52.43 -1.89 -10.15
CA ILE A 501 -52.86 -0.53 -9.83
C ILE A 501 -54.36 -0.59 -9.54
N THR A 502 -54.77 -0.25 -8.32
CA THR A 502 -56.20 -0.29 -7.91
C THR A 502 -56.95 0.97 -8.31
N ASP A 503 -56.27 2.12 -8.31
CA ASP A 503 -56.84 3.42 -8.70
C ASP A 503 -57.04 3.50 -10.21
N THR A 504 -58.27 3.75 -10.64
CA THR A 504 -58.64 3.92 -12.04
C THR A 504 -58.06 5.20 -12.63
N SER A 505 -58.04 6.31 -11.88
CA SER A 505 -57.53 7.59 -12.41
C SER A 505 -56.03 7.52 -12.68
N ALA A 506 -55.26 6.91 -11.77
CA ALA A 506 -53.83 6.70 -11.98
C ALA A 506 -53.55 5.77 -13.17
N ARG A 507 -54.42 4.78 -13.42
CA ARG A 507 -54.30 3.88 -14.57
C ARG A 507 -54.52 4.64 -15.89
N ASP A 508 -55.56 5.47 -15.96
CA ASP A 508 -55.88 6.24 -17.16
C ASP A 508 -54.76 7.24 -17.48
N GLN A 509 -54.24 7.95 -16.46
CA GLN A 509 -53.09 8.85 -16.63
C GLN A 509 -51.83 8.13 -17.15
N LEU A 510 -51.59 6.90 -16.68
CA LEU A 510 -50.48 6.08 -17.16
C LEU A 510 -50.67 5.68 -18.62
N GLU A 511 -51.89 5.32 -19.04
CA GLU A 511 -52.18 5.02 -20.45
C GLU A 511 -51.99 6.25 -21.34
N ASP A 512 -52.38 7.44 -20.90
CA ASP A 512 -52.13 8.70 -21.62
C ASP A 512 -50.63 9.02 -21.74
N GLU A 513 -49.85 8.73 -20.69
CA GLU A 513 -48.39 8.87 -20.71
C GLU A 513 -47.74 7.85 -21.65
N LEU A 514 -48.25 6.61 -21.70
CA LEU A 514 -47.76 5.59 -22.65
C LEU A 514 -48.02 6.00 -24.11
N ALA A 515 -49.21 6.54 -24.40
CA ALA A 515 -49.53 7.05 -25.73
C ALA A 515 -48.56 8.17 -26.14
N ARG A 516 -48.31 9.15 -25.24
CA ARG A 516 -47.32 10.22 -25.46
C ARG A 516 -45.92 9.67 -25.68
N GLN A 517 -45.50 8.68 -24.88
CA GLN A 517 -44.19 8.04 -25.02
C GLN A 517 -44.00 7.43 -26.41
N VAL A 518 -45.03 6.78 -26.97
CA VAL A 518 -44.94 6.19 -28.33
C VAL A 518 -44.81 7.29 -29.39
N THR A 519 -45.62 8.35 -29.28
CA THR A 519 -45.56 9.50 -30.19
C THR A 519 -44.18 10.18 -30.18
N GLU A 520 -43.59 10.38 -29.00
CA GLU A 520 -42.26 11.00 -28.85
C GLU A 520 -41.15 10.11 -29.40
N LEU A 521 -41.19 8.81 -29.11
CA LEU A 521 -40.15 7.89 -29.58
C LEU A 521 -40.26 7.62 -31.08
N ARG A 522 -41.47 7.54 -31.63
CA ARG A 522 -41.71 7.14 -33.03
C ARG A 522 -42.70 8.08 -33.71
N PRO A 523 -42.30 9.33 -34.03
CA PRO A 523 -43.16 10.30 -34.67
C PRO A 523 -43.51 9.94 -36.13
N SER A 524 -42.79 9.00 -36.75
CA SER A 524 -42.99 8.57 -38.14
C SER A 524 -43.97 7.41 -38.29
N TRP A 525 -44.52 6.87 -37.18
CA TRP A 525 -45.47 5.77 -37.22
C TRP A 525 -46.87 6.27 -37.57
N SER A 526 -47.72 5.38 -38.10
CA SER A 526 -49.10 5.74 -38.40
C SER A 526 -49.90 5.98 -37.11
N ASP A 527 -50.91 6.84 -37.15
CA ASP A 527 -51.79 7.10 -36.01
C ASP A 527 -52.44 5.80 -35.47
N GLN A 528 -52.69 4.84 -36.36
CA GLN A 528 -53.23 3.53 -36.00
C GLN A 528 -52.21 2.70 -35.21
N ASP A 529 -50.94 2.67 -35.64
CA ASP A 529 -49.88 1.94 -34.94
C ASP A 529 -49.58 2.58 -33.57
N ILE A 530 -49.58 3.91 -33.49
CA ILE A 530 -49.43 4.66 -32.24
C ILE A 530 -50.59 4.34 -31.28
N ALA A 531 -51.83 4.31 -31.77
CA ALA A 531 -53.00 4.01 -30.95
C ALA A 531 -53.01 2.56 -30.43
N VAL A 532 -52.49 1.59 -31.20
CA VAL A 532 -52.38 0.20 -30.78
C VAL A 532 -51.23 0.02 -29.79
N CYS A 533 -50.02 0.46 -30.14
CA CYS A 533 -48.82 0.28 -29.29
C CYS A 533 -48.80 1.20 -28.06
N GLY A 534 -49.53 2.31 -28.07
CA GLY A 534 -49.68 3.23 -26.95
C GLY A 534 -50.60 2.73 -25.83
N ASN A 535 -51.36 1.65 -26.07
CA ASN A 535 -52.24 1.05 -25.08
C ASN A 535 -51.91 -0.43 -24.85
N VAL A 536 -51.59 -0.79 -23.61
CA VAL A 536 -51.15 -2.15 -23.24
C VAL A 536 -52.20 -3.21 -23.61
N GLY A 537 -53.48 -2.94 -23.35
CA GLY A 537 -54.58 -3.85 -23.64
C GLY A 537 -54.77 -4.07 -25.14
N LYS A 538 -54.87 -2.98 -25.91
CA LYS A 538 -55.03 -3.05 -27.38
C LYS A 538 -53.87 -3.74 -28.06
N TRP A 539 -52.63 -3.48 -27.61
CA TRP A 539 -51.46 -4.16 -28.17
C TRP A 539 -51.51 -5.66 -27.87
N LEU A 540 -51.84 -6.05 -26.63
CA LEU A 540 -51.99 -7.46 -26.27
C LEU A 540 -53.05 -8.17 -27.13
N GLU A 541 -54.22 -7.55 -27.32
CA GLU A 541 -55.30 -8.08 -28.15
C GLU A 541 -54.89 -8.23 -29.62
N ALA A 542 -54.22 -7.22 -30.19
CA ALA A 542 -53.71 -7.26 -31.55
C ALA A 542 -52.70 -8.43 -31.75
N MET A 543 -51.86 -8.70 -30.75
CA MET A 543 -50.93 -9.83 -30.77
C MET A 543 -51.63 -11.19 -30.66
N GLU A 544 -52.74 -11.27 -29.92
CA GLU A 544 -53.51 -12.52 -29.79
C GLU A 544 -54.29 -12.86 -31.05
N GLN A 545 -54.77 -11.85 -31.78
CA GLN A 545 -55.46 -12.01 -33.07
C GLN A 545 -54.51 -12.46 -34.20
N ALA A 546 -53.21 -12.16 -34.10
CA ALA A 546 -52.19 -12.52 -35.09
C ALA A 546 -51.68 -13.98 -34.99
N LYS A 547 -52.26 -14.84 -34.15
CA LYS A 547 -51.81 -16.25 -33.98
C LYS A 547 -52.08 -17.10 -35.24
N GLY A 548 -51.02 -17.58 -35.88
CA GLY A 548 -51.08 -18.58 -36.97
C GLY A 548 -50.97 -20.04 -36.49
N GLU A 549 -51.26 -21.00 -37.38
CA GLU A 549 -51.28 -22.46 -37.11
C GLU A 549 -49.92 -23.05 -36.63
N GLU A 550 -48.79 -22.40 -36.92
CA GLU A 550 -47.44 -22.87 -36.56
C GLU A 550 -47.19 -22.91 -35.03
N ASP A 551 -47.76 -21.96 -34.28
CA ASP A 551 -47.65 -21.86 -32.81
C ASP A 551 -48.29 -23.06 -32.09
N VAL A 552 -49.33 -23.67 -32.69
CA VAL A 552 -50.08 -24.79 -32.09
C VAL A 552 -49.26 -26.08 -32.10
N ASN A 553 -48.47 -26.32 -33.15
CA ASN A 553 -47.59 -27.50 -33.24
C ASN A 553 -46.36 -27.35 -32.33
N HIS A 554 -45.84 -26.14 -32.19
CA HIS A 554 -44.75 -25.83 -31.28
C HIS A 554 -45.15 -26.02 -29.80
N ALA A 555 -46.33 -25.53 -29.39
CA ALA A 555 -46.86 -25.74 -28.05
C ALA A 555 -47.03 -27.24 -27.69
N LYS A 556 -47.45 -28.07 -28.65
CA LYS A 556 -47.54 -29.54 -28.48
C LYS A 556 -46.17 -30.19 -28.23
N MET A 557 -45.12 -29.72 -28.90
CA MET A 557 -43.76 -30.23 -28.69
C MET A 557 -43.20 -29.85 -27.31
N LEU A 558 -43.42 -28.61 -26.86
CA LEU A 558 -43.04 -28.17 -25.50
C LEU A 558 -43.79 -28.94 -24.41
N ALA A 559 -45.09 -29.20 -24.60
CA ALA A 559 -45.86 -30.02 -23.67
C ALA A 559 -45.33 -31.47 -23.58
N LYS A 560 -44.93 -32.05 -24.72
CA LYS A 560 -44.30 -33.38 -24.79
C LYS A 560 -42.93 -33.41 -24.11
N ARG A 561 -42.13 -32.35 -24.28
CA ARG A 561 -40.84 -32.15 -23.59
C ARG A 561 -41.00 -32.10 -22.07
N MET A 562 -41.95 -31.30 -21.57
CA MET A 562 -42.25 -31.20 -20.14
C MET A 562 -42.72 -32.53 -19.55
N LYS A 563 -43.51 -33.31 -20.30
CA LYS A 563 -43.93 -34.66 -19.90
C LYS A 563 -42.74 -35.62 -19.76
N LEU A 564 -41.75 -35.54 -20.64
CA LEU A 564 -40.55 -36.38 -20.57
C LEU A 564 -39.63 -36.01 -19.41
N LEU A 565 -39.43 -34.72 -19.13
CA LEU A 565 -38.66 -34.26 -17.96
C LEU A 565 -39.29 -34.76 -16.64
N LYS A 566 -40.63 -34.71 -16.53
CA LYS A 566 -41.37 -35.28 -15.39
C LYS A 566 -41.12 -36.78 -15.21
N VAL A 567 -41.12 -37.55 -16.30
CA VAL A 567 -40.84 -39.01 -16.24
C VAL A 567 -39.40 -39.29 -15.80
N ILE A 568 -38.43 -38.47 -16.23
CA ILE A 568 -37.02 -38.60 -15.84
C ILE A 568 -36.84 -38.29 -14.35
N GLN A 569 -37.53 -37.26 -13.83
CA GLN A 569 -37.44 -36.85 -12.45
C GLN A 569 -38.14 -37.83 -11.49
N ALA A 570 -39.39 -38.22 -11.79
CA ALA A 570 -40.17 -39.13 -10.96
C ALA A 570 -39.55 -40.54 -10.80
N LYS A 571 -38.67 -40.95 -11.73
CA LYS A 571 -38.00 -42.26 -11.71
C LYS A 571 -36.54 -42.20 -11.25
N LYS A 572 -36.04 -41.02 -10.84
CA LYS A 572 -34.69 -40.84 -10.33
C LYS A 572 -34.55 -41.27 -8.86
N ASP A 573 -35.67 -41.32 -8.13
CA ASP A 573 -35.75 -41.62 -6.69
C ASP A 573 -36.10 -43.09 -6.37
N ILE A 574 -36.28 -43.95 -7.39
CA ILE A 574 -36.57 -45.38 -7.21
C ILE A 574 -35.27 -46.16 -7.39
N GLN A 575 -34.77 -46.75 -6.30
CA GLN A 575 -33.42 -47.32 -6.20
C GLN A 575 -33.28 -48.73 -6.79
N ASP A 576 -34.30 -49.29 -7.45
CA ASP A 576 -34.16 -50.63 -8.04
C ASP A 576 -35.01 -50.88 -9.32
N SER A 577 -34.54 -51.88 -10.09
CA SER A 577 -35.00 -52.39 -11.40
C SER A 577 -34.28 -51.82 -12.63
N ARG A 578 -33.57 -52.71 -13.33
CA ARG A 578 -32.93 -52.50 -14.65
C ARG A 578 -33.89 -51.91 -15.71
N GLU A 579 -35.20 -52.06 -15.52
CA GLU A 579 -36.24 -51.48 -16.38
C GLU A 579 -36.44 -49.97 -16.14
N THR A 580 -36.32 -49.47 -14.91
CA THR A 580 -36.44 -48.03 -14.62
C THR A 580 -35.27 -47.26 -15.27
N ALA A 581 -34.06 -47.81 -15.21
CA ALA A 581 -32.88 -47.27 -15.89
C ALA A 581 -33.04 -47.26 -17.43
N ARG A 582 -33.61 -48.32 -18.02
CA ARG A 582 -33.91 -48.38 -19.46
C ARG A 582 -34.94 -47.33 -19.87
N LEU A 583 -36.01 -47.16 -19.10
CA LEU A 583 -37.05 -46.16 -19.35
C LEU A 583 -36.54 -44.73 -19.20
N VAL A 584 -35.69 -44.46 -18.21
CA VAL A 584 -35.04 -43.14 -18.05
C VAL A 584 -34.08 -42.86 -19.21
N LYS A 585 -33.31 -43.86 -19.67
CA LYS A 585 -32.43 -43.74 -20.83
C LYS A 585 -33.23 -43.48 -22.12
N GLN A 586 -34.36 -44.17 -22.30
CA GLN A 586 -35.27 -43.96 -23.43
C GLN A 586 -35.93 -42.58 -23.38
N ALA A 587 -36.41 -42.15 -22.21
CA ALA A 587 -36.98 -40.81 -22.01
C ALA A 587 -35.94 -39.72 -22.28
N LYS A 588 -34.69 -39.89 -21.84
CA LYS A 588 -33.57 -38.97 -22.17
C LYS A 588 -33.27 -38.93 -23.66
N LYS A 589 -33.30 -40.06 -24.36
CA LYS A 589 -33.07 -40.12 -25.82
C LYS A 589 -34.21 -39.44 -26.60
N GLU A 590 -35.45 -39.65 -26.19
CA GLU A 590 -36.61 -38.97 -26.78
C GLU A 590 -36.62 -37.48 -26.45
N LEU A 591 -36.19 -37.10 -25.24
CA LEU A 591 -35.99 -35.71 -24.86
C LEU A 591 -34.93 -35.07 -25.74
N ALA A 592 -33.78 -35.72 -25.95
CA ALA A 592 -32.72 -35.20 -26.83
C ALA A 592 -33.19 -35.03 -28.28
N LYS A 593 -34.00 -35.96 -28.82
CA LYS A 593 -34.58 -35.80 -30.17
C LYS A 593 -35.61 -34.67 -30.23
N LEU A 594 -36.40 -34.49 -29.17
CA LEU A 594 -37.35 -33.38 -29.06
C LEU A 594 -36.64 -32.06 -28.90
N ASP A 595 -35.56 -32.01 -28.11
CA ASP A 595 -34.70 -30.85 -27.95
C ASP A 595 -33.98 -30.51 -29.25
N ASP A 596 -33.53 -31.50 -30.03
CA ASP A 596 -32.91 -31.29 -31.35
C ASP A 596 -33.94 -30.82 -32.40
N LYS A 597 -35.19 -31.30 -32.32
CA LYS A 597 -36.30 -30.79 -33.14
C LYS A 597 -36.73 -29.39 -32.73
N LEU A 598 -36.80 -29.12 -31.43
CA LEU A 598 -37.12 -27.80 -30.90
C LEU A 598 -35.99 -26.82 -31.23
N ALA A 599 -34.72 -27.19 -31.10
CA ALA A 599 -33.58 -26.37 -31.49
C ALA A 599 -33.58 -26.05 -33.00
N LYS A 600 -34.11 -26.95 -33.84
CA LYS A 600 -34.28 -26.72 -35.29
C LYS A 600 -35.56 -25.96 -35.66
N CYS A 601 -36.54 -25.90 -34.76
CA CYS A 601 -37.82 -25.18 -34.95
C CYS A 601 -37.87 -23.85 -34.20
N VAL A 602 -36.90 -23.58 -33.32
CA VAL A 602 -36.97 -22.51 -32.34
C VAL A 602 -35.59 -21.89 -32.22
N ASP A 603 -35.40 -20.79 -32.95
CA ASP A 603 -34.29 -19.87 -32.71
C ASP A 603 -34.60 -18.88 -31.56
N VAL A 604 -35.68 -19.13 -30.81
CA VAL A 604 -36.12 -18.30 -29.68
C VAL A 604 -35.55 -18.87 -28.37
N PRO A 605 -34.93 -18.06 -27.50
CA PRO A 605 -34.50 -18.50 -26.17
C PRO A 605 -35.61 -19.27 -25.43
N LEU A 606 -35.27 -20.45 -24.90
CA LEU A 606 -36.23 -21.37 -24.27
C LEU A 606 -37.04 -20.71 -23.13
N ALA A 607 -36.48 -19.72 -22.44
CA ALA A 607 -37.15 -18.94 -21.41
C ALA A 607 -38.31 -18.07 -21.93
N LEU A 608 -38.23 -17.62 -23.19
CA LEU A 608 -39.27 -16.85 -23.87
C LEU A 608 -40.32 -17.77 -24.53
N ALA A 609 -39.93 -18.99 -24.90
CA ALA A 609 -40.82 -20.00 -25.46
C ALA A 609 -41.71 -20.67 -24.39
N GLN A 610 -41.30 -20.66 -23.12
CA GLN A 610 -42.06 -21.24 -22.01
C GLN A 610 -43.09 -20.25 -21.45
N PRO A 611 -44.22 -20.74 -20.89
CA PRO A 611 -45.17 -19.89 -20.18
C PRO A 611 -44.45 -19.14 -19.07
N THR A 612 -44.57 -17.81 -19.08
CA THR A 612 -43.92 -16.94 -18.11
C THR A 612 -44.34 -17.34 -16.70
N ILE A 613 -43.37 -17.71 -15.86
CA ILE A 613 -43.64 -18.12 -14.47
C ILE A 613 -43.73 -16.86 -13.59
N GLY A 614 -42.78 -15.95 -13.77
CA GLY A 614 -42.69 -14.67 -13.08
C GLY A 614 -41.63 -13.77 -13.72
N PHE A 615 -41.60 -12.52 -13.25
CA PHE A 615 -40.65 -11.47 -13.59
C PHE A 615 -40.30 -10.71 -12.29
N HIS A 616 -39.34 -9.77 -12.38
CA HIS A 616 -38.59 -9.32 -11.22
C HIS A 616 -37.99 -10.46 -10.38
N THR A 617 -37.17 -11.29 -11.04
CA THR A 617 -36.57 -12.47 -10.42
C THR A 617 -35.38 -12.07 -9.55
N LEU A 618 -35.40 -12.44 -8.26
CA LEU A 618 -34.30 -12.18 -7.32
C LEU A 618 -33.23 -13.26 -7.35
N ALA A 619 -33.59 -14.50 -7.65
CA ALA A 619 -32.66 -15.59 -7.77
C ALA A 619 -33.27 -16.70 -8.63
N SER A 620 -32.44 -17.35 -9.44
CA SER A 620 -32.90 -18.43 -10.32
C SER A 620 -31.86 -19.53 -10.51
N SER A 621 -32.36 -20.73 -10.77
CA SER A 621 -31.61 -21.92 -11.15
C SER A 621 -32.28 -22.61 -12.34
N SER A 622 -31.76 -23.77 -12.77
CA SER A 622 -32.41 -24.58 -13.80
C SER A 622 -33.75 -25.19 -13.36
N THR A 623 -34.01 -25.26 -12.05
CA THR A 623 -35.16 -25.98 -11.47
C THR A 623 -36.03 -25.16 -10.53
N ALA A 624 -35.58 -23.97 -10.11
CA ALA A 624 -36.31 -23.13 -9.16
C ALA A 624 -36.05 -21.64 -9.39
N GLY A 625 -36.93 -20.80 -8.85
CA GLY A 625 -36.76 -19.35 -8.91
C GLY A 625 -37.58 -18.61 -7.86
N ILE A 626 -37.04 -17.47 -7.44
CA ILE A 626 -37.63 -16.52 -6.50
C ILE A 626 -38.05 -15.28 -7.28
N HIS A 627 -39.35 -14.99 -7.33
CA HIS A 627 -39.89 -13.85 -8.08
C HIS A 627 -40.61 -12.89 -7.15
N LEU A 628 -40.38 -11.59 -7.35
CA LEU A 628 -41.18 -10.55 -6.72
C LEU A 628 -42.54 -10.39 -7.42
N MET A 629 -42.64 -10.75 -8.71
CA MET A 629 -43.88 -10.67 -9.48
C MET A 629 -44.13 -11.98 -10.23
N MET A 630 -45.14 -12.75 -9.83
CA MET A 630 -45.60 -13.92 -10.59
C MET A 630 -46.50 -13.47 -11.75
N ALA A 631 -46.27 -13.98 -12.96
CA ALA A 631 -47.02 -13.58 -14.15
C ALA A 631 -48.54 -13.87 -14.04
N SER A 632 -48.92 -14.87 -13.23
CA SER A 632 -50.33 -15.23 -13.05
C SER A 632 -51.10 -14.32 -12.08
N THR A 633 -50.43 -13.63 -11.18
CA THR A 633 -51.09 -12.92 -10.06
C THR A 633 -50.59 -11.51 -9.83
N GLY A 634 -49.44 -11.11 -10.39
CA GLY A 634 -48.80 -9.84 -10.08
C GLY A 634 -48.31 -9.74 -8.64
N MET A 635 -48.05 -10.87 -7.98
CA MET A 635 -47.68 -10.93 -6.56
C MET A 635 -46.45 -11.82 -6.37
N PRO A 636 -45.71 -11.72 -5.26
CA PRO A 636 -44.50 -12.49 -5.03
C PRO A 636 -44.76 -13.99 -5.03
N GLY A 637 -43.76 -14.76 -5.43
CA GLY A 637 -43.87 -16.20 -5.48
C GLY A 637 -42.57 -16.93 -5.69
N LEU A 638 -42.63 -18.23 -5.39
CA LEU A 638 -41.56 -19.17 -5.67
C LEU A 638 -42.06 -20.18 -6.68
N HIS A 639 -41.15 -20.69 -7.49
CA HIS A 639 -41.42 -21.89 -8.25
C HIS A 639 -40.34 -22.92 -8.03
N SER A 640 -40.75 -24.18 -8.12
CA SER A 640 -39.91 -25.33 -8.39
C SER A 640 -40.44 -26.02 -9.65
N PHE A 641 -39.74 -27.05 -10.13
CA PHE A 641 -40.18 -27.81 -11.30
C PHE A 641 -41.62 -28.36 -11.19
N GLU A 642 -42.08 -28.68 -9.97
CA GLU A 642 -43.37 -29.34 -9.75
C GLU A 642 -44.45 -28.42 -9.15
N LYS A 643 -44.04 -27.38 -8.41
CA LYS A 643 -44.95 -26.59 -7.58
C LYS A 643 -44.70 -25.10 -7.75
N LYS A 644 -45.74 -24.31 -7.52
CA LYS A 644 -45.67 -22.83 -7.45
C LYS A 644 -46.25 -22.39 -6.11
N ALA A 645 -45.52 -21.57 -5.39
CA ALA A 645 -46.03 -20.84 -4.22
C ALA A 645 -46.34 -19.41 -4.63
N LYS A 646 -47.49 -18.92 -4.17
CA LYS A 646 -47.94 -17.54 -4.40
C LYS A 646 -48.21 -16.92 -3.04
N PHE A 647 -47.77 -15.69 -2.85
CA PHE A 647 -47.98 -14.94 -1.62
C PHE A 647 -48.99 -13.82 -1.88
N GLY A 648 -49.99 -13.70 -1.01
CA GLY A 648 -51.09 -12.74 -1.16
C GLY A 648 -50.74 -11.35 -0.61
N VAL A 649 -49.51 -10.88 -0.78
CA VAL A 649 -49.05 -9.57 -0.28
C VAL A 649 -48.29 -8.82 -1.37
N SER A 650 -48.59 -7.53 -1.55
CA SER A 650 -47.87 -6.62 -2.45
C SER A 650 -46.58 -6.12 -1.79
N ILE A 651 -45.51 -6.00 -2.56
CA ILE A 651 -44.23 -5.46 -2.06
C ILE A 651 -44.25 -3.94 -2.19
N PRO A 652 -43.90 -3.19 -1.13
CA PRO A 652 -43.73 -1.73 -1.22
C PRO A 652 -42.69 -1.34 -2.28
N ARG A 653 -42.95 -0.22 -2.98
CA ARG A 653 -42.11 0.32 -4.06
C ARG A 653 -41.69 1.74 -3.73
N GLY A 654 -40.56 2.21 -4.27
CA GLY A 654 -39.99 3.53 -3.97
C GLY A 654 -39.29 3.63 -2.61
N GLU A 655 -39.15 2.52 -1.89
CA GLU A 655 -38.46 2.45 -0.60
C GLU A 655 -37.64 1.16 -0.46
N TRP A 656 -36.70 1.15 0.49
CA TRP A 656 -35.93 -0.05 0.82
C TRP A 656 -36.79 -1.06 1.56
N VAL A 657 -36.89 -2.27 1.01
CA VAL A 657 -37.62 -3.39 1.60
C VAL A 657 -36.67 -4.55 1.86
N HIS A 658 -36.67 -5.03 3.10
CA HIS A 658 -36.07 -6.31 3.44
C HIS A 658 -37.07 -7.43 3.12
N VAL A 659 -36.72 -8.28 2.16
CA VAL A 659 -37.54 -9.42 1.71
C VAL A 659 -36.84 -10.69 2.14
N ALA A 660 -37.46 -11.47 3.02
CA ALA A 660 -36.89 -12.73 3.47
C ALA A 660 -37.85 -13.91 3.22
N PHE A 661 -37.33 -14.96 2.61
CA PHE A 661 -38.03 -16.23 2.41
C PHE A 661 -37.46 -17.27 3.37
N HIS A 662 -38.36 -17.95 4.07
CA HIS A 662 -38.03 -18.98 5.04
C HIS A 662 -38.71 -20.29 4.61
N ALA A 663 -37.93 -21.35 4.41
CA ALA A 663 -38.44 -22.70 4.19
C ALA A 663 -38.09 -23.60 5.38
N ALA A 664 -39.12 -24.14 6.03
CA ALA A 664 -38.96 -25.03 7.17
C ALA A 664 -38.56 -26.46 6.76
N GLU A 665 -37.90 -27.19 7.65
CA GLU A 665 -37.46 -28.57 7.44
C GLU A 665 -38.65 -29.53 7.25
N SER A 666 -38.54 -30.45 6.27
CA SER A 666 -39.45 -31.58 6.11
C SER A 666 -38.94 -32.72 7.01
N SER A 667 -39.52 -32.88 8.20
CA SER A 667 -39.09 -33.90 9.14
C SER A 667 -39.54 -35.30 8.69
N VAL A 668 -38.77 -35.94 7.80
CA VAL A 668 -38.99 -37.34 7.39
C VAL A 668 -38.94 -38.30 8.60
N LEU A 669 -38.16 -37.95 9.63
CA LEU A 669 -38.02 -38.72 10.88
C LEU A 669 -39.27 -38.68 11.78
N LEU A 670 -40.04 -37.58 11.80
CA LEU A 670 -41.25 -37.47 12.64
C LEU A 670 -42.46 -38.19 12.03
N SER A 671 -42.52 -38.30 10.69
CA SER A 671 -43.55 -39.10 10.00
C SER A 671 -43.46 -40.61 10.29
N LEU A 672 -42.26 -41.12 10.59
CA LEU A 672 -42.05 -42.52 11.01
C LEU A 672 -42.46 -42.77 12.46
N LEU A 673 -42.40 -41.74 13.32
CA LEU A 673 -42.65 -41.88 14.77
C LEU A 673 -44.10 -41.59 15.19
N ARG A 674 -45.01 -41.14 14.31
CA ARG A 674 -46.45 -40.86 14.59
C ARG A 674 -46.73 -40.02 15.85
N LEU A 675 -45.75 -39.30 16.39
CA LEU A 675 -45.87 -38.69 17.72
C LEU A 675 -46.30 -37.21 17.72
N THR A 676 -46.44 -36.56 16.56
CA THR A 676 -47.06 -35.23 16.45
C THR A 676 -47.77 -35.06 15.09
N SER A 677 -48.81 -34.22 15.05
CA SER A 677 -49.51 -33.86 13.82
C SER A 677 -48.52 -33.36 12.75
N PRO A 678 -48.73 -33.67 11.45
CA PRO A 678 -47.78 -33.33 10.40
C PRO A 678 -47.47 -31.83 10.40
N SER A 679 -46.24 -31.45 10.76
CA SER A 679 -45.73 -30.10 10.56
C SER A 679 -45.78 -29.85 9.05
N ARG A 680 -46.75 -29.04 8.63
CA ARG A 680 -47.00 -28.76 7.21
C ARG A 680 -45.74 -28.11 6.63
N GLU A 681 -45.17 -28.71 5.58
CA GLU A 681 -44.14 -28.06 4.75
C GLU A 681 -44.69 -26.73 4.27
N ASN A 682 -44.11 -25.62 4.75
CA ASN A 682 -44.56 -24.29 4.41
C ASN A 682 -43.34 -23.40 4.14
N VAL A 683 -43.54 -22.44 3.24
CA VAL A 683 -42.62 -21.31 3.06
C VAL A 683 -43.31 -20.05 3.56
N THR A 684 -42.58 -19.28 4.37
CA THR A 684 -43.05 -18.00 4.91
C THR A 684 -42.28 -16.86 4.25
N LEU A 685 -43.02 -15.84 3.83
CA LEU A 685 -42.50 -14.56 3.36
C LEU A 685 -42.53 -13.55 4.51
N PHE A 686 -41.40 -12.92 4.75
CA PHE A 686 -41.23 -11.82 5.69
C PHE A 686 -40.91 -10.54 4.93
N LEU A 687 -41.53 -9.44 5.33
CA LEU A 687 -41.25 -8.09 4.83
C LEU A 687 -40.84 -7.23 6.02
N ASN A 688 -39.66 -6.60 5.96
CA ASN A 688 -39.11 -5.76 7.02
C ASN A 688 -39.10 -6.45 8.40
N GLY A 689 -38.74 -7.74 8.42
CA GLY A 689 -38.72 -8.59 9.62
C GLY A 689 -40.09 -9.11 10.08
N ALA A 690 -41.20 -8.56 9.60
CA ALA A 690 -42.55 -8.99 9.97
C ALA A 690 -43.07 -10.09 9.05
N LYS A 691 -43.81 -11.06 9.62
CA LYS A 691 -44.45 -12.14 8.84
C LYS A 691 -45.54 -11.58 7.95
N ALA A 692 -45.36 -11.68 6.62
CA ALA A 692 -46.29 -11.13 5.64
C ALA A 692 -47.28 -12.18 5.10
N SER A 693 -46.78 -13.33 4.64
CA SER A 693 -47.63 -14.37 4.02
C SER A 693 -47.01 -15.76 4.17
N VAL A 694 -47.84 -16.81 4.06
CA VAL A 694 -47.39 -18.21 4.09
C VAL A 694 -47.96 -18.95 2.90
N ALA A 695 -47.16 -19.80 2.27
CA ALA A 695 -47.58 -20.71 1.22
C ALA A 695 -47.23 -22.16 1.60
N LYS A 696 -48.05 -23.12 1.16
CA LYS A 696 -47.83 -24.55 1.40
C LYS A 696 -46.85 -25.14 0.38
N GLY A 697 -45.99 -26.03 0.85
CA GLY A 697 -45.06 -26.83 0.06
C GLY A 697 -43.59 -26.61 0.44
N ALA A 698 -42.76 -27.62 0.15
CA ALA A 698 -41.30 -27.51 0.18
C ALA A 698 -40.75 -26.95 -1.15
N PHE A 699 -39.87 -25.95 -1.04
CA PHE A 699 -39.19 -25.32 -2.17
C PHE A 699 -37.68 -25.32 -1.92
N VAL A 700 -36.88 -25.46 -2.97
CA VAL A 700 -35.43 -25.38 -2.89
C VAL A 700 -34.98 -23.94 -3.10
N LEU A 701 -33.88 -23.54 -2.46
CA LEU A 701 -33.25 -22.25 -2.69
C LEU A 701 -32.40 -22.33 -3.96
N PRO A 702 -32.67 -21.51 -5.01
CA PRO A 702 -31.84 -21.48 -6.20
C PRO A 702 -30.42 -20.98 -5.90
N MET A 703 -29.42 -21.77 -6.30
CA MET A 703 -28.00 -21.50 -6.02
C MET A 703 -27.18 -21.19 -7.29
N ARG A 704 -27.81 -20.94 -8.45
CA ARG A 704 -27.10 -20.66 -9.72
C ARG A 704 -26.87 -19.16 -9.95
N THR A 705 -27.90 -18.34 -9.82
CA THR A 705 -27.83 -16.89 -10.06
C THR A 705 -28.61 -16.09 -9.02
N ILE A 706 -28.10 -14.91 -8.70
CA ILE A 706 -28.88 -13.80 -8.11
C ILE A 706 -29.31 -12.92 -9.29
N GLY A 707 -30.60 -12.63 -9.42
CA GLY A 707 -31.19 -12.15 -10.66
C GLY A 707 -31.60 -13.29 -11.60
N ALA A 708 -31.73 -12.98 -12.89
CA ALA A 708 -32.00 -13.98 -13.93
C ALA A 708 -31.43 -13.53 -15.30
N GLU A 709 -31.12 -14.50 -16.15
CA GLU A 709 -30.55 -14.27 -17.50
C GLU A 709 -31.52 -13.56 -18.47
N GLU A 710 -32.83 -13.55 -18.19
CA GLU A 710 -33.83 -12.85 -19.01
C GLU A 710 -34.67 -11.88 -18.17
N LYS A 711 -35.47 -12.40 -17.23
CA LYS A 711 -36.45 -11.63 -16.46
C LYS A 711 -35.94 -11.25 -15.07
N SER A 712 -34.84 -10.54 -15.02
CA SER A 712 -34.26 -10.11 -13.74
C SER A 712 -35.12 -9.07 -13.04
N PHE A 713 -34.80 -8.77 -11.79
CA PHE A 713 -35.39 -7.62 -11.11
C PHE A 713 -34.86 -6.31 -11.67
N ARG A 714 -35.73 -5.31 -11.68
CA ARG A 714 -35.40 -3.92 -12.02
C ARG A 714 -35.47 -3.09 -10.76
N GLY A 715 -34.36 -2.46 -10.38
CA GLY A 715 -34.23 -1.76 -9.12
C GLY A 715 -32.82 -1.84 -8.54
N PHE A 716 -32.68 -1.51 -7.27
CA PHE A 716 -31.39 -1.56 -6.57
C PHE A 716 -31.39 -2.69 -5.53
N MET A 717 -30.22 -3.32 -5.36
CA MET A 717 -30.00 -4.35 -4.36
C MET A 717 -28.78 -4.00 -3.54
N GLN A 718 -28.97 -3.94 -2.22
CA GLN A 718 -27.91 -3.56 -1.29
C GLN A 718 -27.15 -4.75 -0.74
N GLU A 719 -27.85 -5.86 -0.49
CA GLU A 719 -27.29 -6.96 0.27
C GLU A 719 -28.09 -8.25 0.02
N VAL A 720 -27.41 -9.41 0.07
CA VAL A 720 -28.02 -10.74 -0.04
C VAL A 720 -27.39 -11.69 0.97
N ARG A 721 -28.21 -12.41 1.74
CA ARG A 721 -27.76 -13.40 2.73
C ARG A 721 -28.49 -14.71 2.53
N TYR A 722 -27.75 -15.80 2.34
CA TYR A 722 -28.27 -17.16 2.24
C TYR A 722 -27.84 -17.99 3.45
N TRP A 723 -28.80 -18.54 4.16
CA TRP A 723 -28.62 -19.35 5.37
C TRP A 723 -29.06 -20.79 5.11
N ALA A 724 -28.29 -21.75 5.62
CA ALA A 724 -28.61 -23.18 5.61
C ALA A 724 -29.52 -23.62 6.77
N GLY A 725 -30.09 -22.67 7.52
CA GLY A 725 -31.00 -22.91 8.63
C GLY A 725 -32.17 -21.95 8.61
N THR A 726 -33.14 -22.19 9.49
CA THR A 726 -34.28 -21.32 9.70
C THR A 726 -33.90 -20.14 10.61
N ARG A 727 -34.48 -18.97 10.35
CA ARG A 727 -34.41 -17.80 11.23
C ARG A 727 -35.79 -17.43 11.77
N THR A 728 -35.85 -16.99 13.02
CA THR A 728 -37.09 -16.53 13.66
C THR A 728 -37.42 -15.07 13.26
N PRO A 729 -38.67 -14.61 13.40
CA PRO A 729 -39.03 -13.22 13.09
C PRO A 729 -38.24 -12.22 13.94
N ASP A 730 -38.09 -12.49 15.23
CA ASP A 730 -37.33 -11.64 16.16
C ASP A 730 -35.85 -11.57 15.78
N GLU A 731 -35.27 -12.71 15.42
CA GLU A 731 -33.91 -12.80 14.89
C GLU A 731 -33.74 -11.96 13.63
N LEU A 732 -34.66 -12.06 12.66
CA LEU A 732 -34.62 -11.28 11.43
C LEU A 732 -34.71 -9.78 11.74
N GLN A 733 -35.66 -9.37 12.59
CA GLN A 733 -35.87 -7.96 12.92
C GLN A 733 -34.68 -7.33 13.67
N GLN A 734 -34.00 -8.11 14.52
CA GLN A 734 -32.79 -7.67 15.20
C GLN A 734 -31.59 -7.59 14.25
N SER A 735 -31.42 -8.57 13.36
CA SER A 735 -30.24 -8.63 12.48
C SER A 735 -30.36 -7.87 11.16
N MET A 736 -31.56 -7.46 10.76
CA MET A 736 -31.79 -6.93 9.40
C MET A 736 -31.16 -5.55 9.14
N ARG A 737 -30.80 -4.82 10.20
CA ARG A 737 -30.14 -3.50 10.11
C ARG A 737 -28.65 -3.54 10.47
N ASP A 738 -28.19 -4.67 11.00
CA ASP A 738 -26.82 -4.88 11.45
C ASP A 738 -26.04 -5.77 10.48
N VAL A 739 -24.70 -5.72 10.56
CA VAL A 739 -23.83 -6.61 9.81
C VAL A 739 -23.93 -8.03 10.39
N ALA A 740 -24.25 -9.03 9.55
CA ALA A 740 -24.35 -10.41 9.98
C ALA A 740 -22.97 -10.98 10.39
N PRO A 741 -22.85 -11.67 11.54
CA PRO A 741 -21.64 -12.42 11.86
C PRO A 741 -21.47 -13.59 10.89
N VAL A 742 -20.23 -13.86 10.48
CA VAL A 742 -19.91 -15.02 9.64
C VAL A 742 -19.95 -16.26 10.51
N THR A 743 -21.02 -17.04 10.41
CA THR A 743 -21.21 -18.29 11.15
C THR A 743 -21.26 -19.48 10.21
N GLU A 744 -21.21 -20.70 10.76
CA GLU A 744 -21.26 -21.90 9.92
C GLU A 744 -22.60 -22.11 9.20
N ALA A 745 -23.68 -21.51 9.72
CA ALA A 745 -25.01 -21.57 9.10
C ALA A 745 -25.16 -20.61 7.90
N LEU A 746 -24.31 -19.59 7.78
CA LEU A 746 -24.33 -18.64 6.67
C LEU A 746 -23.65 -19.27 5.45
N ARG A 747 -24.43 -19.61 4.43
CA ARG A 747 -23.96 -20.34 3.24
C ARG A 747 -23.35 -19.41 2.18
N GLY A 748 -23.89 -18.20 2.06
CA GLY A 748 -23.39 -17.16 1.17
C GLY A 748 -23.80 -15.79 1.68
N TYR A 749 -22.91 -14.81 1.56
CA TYR A 749 -23.14 -13.44 2.01
C TYR A 749 -22.49 -12.44 1.04
N TRP A 750 -23.33 -11.73 0.30
CA TRP A 750 -22.91 -10.68 -0.63
C TRP A 750 -23.31 -9.32 -0.09
N THR A 751 -22.32 -8.48 0.16
CA THR A 751 -22.50 -7.13 0.74
C THR A 751 -22.65 -6.05 -0.32
N LEU A 752 -22.26 -6.34 -1.57
CA LEU A 752 -22.36 -5.45 -2.72
C LEU A 752 -21.70 -4.09 -2.46
N GLU A 753 -20.54 -4.14 -1.81
CA GLU A 753 -19.75 -2.96 -1.42
C GLU A 753 -18.48 -2.81 -2.25
N GLU A 754 -18.23 -3.63 -3.27
CA GLU A 754 -17.04 -3.61 -4.11
C GLU A 754 -16.92 -2.27 -4.86
N GLY A 755 -18.04 -1.81 -5.40
CA GLY A 755 -18.24 -0.47 -5.97
C GLY A 755 -17.73 -0.28 -7.38
N LEU A 756 -16.91 -1.19 -7.91
CA LEU A 756 -16.38 -1.15 -9.27
C LEU A 756 -16.05 -2.59 -9.75
N GLY A 757 -16.07 -2.80 -11.06
CA GLY A 757 -15.67 -4.04 -11.72
C GLY A 757 -16.79 -5.07 -11.91
N ASP A 758 -16.49 -6.17 -12.59
CA ASP A 758 -17.51 -7.13 -13.06
C ASP A 758 -17.71 -8.32 -12.11
N PHE A 759 -17.25 -8.21 -10.86
CA PHE A 759 -17.25 -9.32 -9.91
C PHE A 759 -17.74 -8.90 -8.53
N VAL A 760 -18.37 -9.84 -7.85
CA VAL A 760 -18.87 -9.73 -6.49
C VAL A 760 -18.28 -10.86 -5.65
N ASP A 761 -17.87 -10.53 -4.42
CA ASP A 761 -17.26 -11.47 -3.49
C ASP A 761 -18.26 -11.96 -2.44
N ASP A 762 -18.25 -13.28 -2.19
CA ASP A 762 -18.90 -13.87 -1.03
C ASP A 762 -18.01 -13.67 0.21
N VAL A 763 -18.52 -12.94 1.18
CA VAL A 763 -17.85 -12.65 2.45
C VAL A 763 -17.54 -13.90 3.25
N THR A 764 -18.34 -14.97 3.11
CA THR A 764 -18.09 -16.22 3.83
C THR A 764 -16.92 -17.00 3.24
N GLY A 765 -16.49 -16.68 2.01
CA GLY A 765 -15.43 -17.38 1.27
C GLY A 765 -15.81 -18.80 0.87
N ARG A 766 -17.10 -19.16 0.91
CA ARG A 766 -17.61 -20.51 0.61
C ARG A 766 -18.05 -20.66 -0.83
N ILE A 767 -18.48 -19.56 -1.43
CA ILE A 767 -18.85 -19.46 -2.83
C ILE A 767 -17.73 -18.74 -3.58
N PRO A 768 -17.30 -19.23 -4.75
CA PRO A 768 -16.30 -18.55 -5.56
C PRO A 768 -16.74 -17.12 -5.91
N ARG A 769 -15.74 -16.27 -6.18
CA ARG A 769 -15.98 -14.94 -6.75
C ARG A 769 -16.91 -15.05 -7.95
N SER A 770 -17.98 -14.28 -7.91
CA SER A 770 -19.13 -14.40 -8.80
C SER A 770 -19.14 -13.27 -9.83
N ALA A 771 -19.40 -13.58 -11.10
CA ALA A 771 -19.42 -12.57 -12.16
C ALA A 771 -20.78 -11.85 -12.18
N ALA A 772 -20.76 -10.52 -12.20
CA ALA A 772 -21.89 -9.63 -12.41
C ALA A 772 -22.03 -9.32 -13.91
N VAL A 773 -23.22 -9.56 -14.48
CA VAL A 773 -23.53 -9.38 -15.90
C VAL A 773 -24.73 -8.48 -16.03
N ASN A 774 -24.67 -7.45 -16.90
CA ASN A 774 -25.74 -6.47 -17.13
C ASN A 774 -26.29 -5.83 -15.84
N VAL A 775 -25.39 -5.53 -14.91
CA VAL A 775 -25.66 -4.80 -13.66
C VAL A 775 -24.63 -3.70 -13.51
N ASP A 776 -25.03 -2.59 -12.92
CA ASP A 776 -24.16 -1.43 -12.74
C ASP A 776 -23.94 -1.12 -11.27
N TRP A 777 -22.74 -0.66 -10.93
CA TRP A 777 -22.45 -0.10 -9.63
C TRP A 777 -23.00 1.33 -9.54
N ALA A 778 -23.87 1.56 -8.57
CA ALA A 778 -24.29 2.89 -8.17
C ALA A 778 -23.65 3.22 -6.81
N HIS A 779 -23.22 4.46 -6.64
CA HIS A 779 -22.68 4.97 -5.37
C HIS A 779 -23.70 5.85 -4.68
N TYR A 780 -23.69 5.88 -3.33
CA TYR A 780 -24.51 6.83 -2.56
C TYR A 780 -23.95 8.25 -2.64
N THR A 781 -23.98 8.81 -3.85
CA THR A 781 -23.84 10.24 -4.09
C THR A 781 -25.02 10.99 -3.46
N TYR A 782 -24.95 12.31 -3.43
CA TYR A 782 -26.04 13.14 -2.90
C TYR A 782 -27.38 12.83 -3.57
N ASP A 783 -27.42 12.83 -4.91
CA ASP A 783 -28.64 12.57 -5.69
C ASP A 783 -29.17 11.17 -5.43
N MET A 784 -28.28 10.17 -5.38
CA MET A 784 -28.65 8.79 -5.09
C MET A 784 -29.21 8.63 -3.67
N THR A 785 -28.68 9.38 -2.69
CA THR A 785 -29.19 9.38 -1.32
C THR A 785 -30.54 10.09 -1.21
N GLN A 786 -30.81 11.10 -2.04
CA GLN A 786 -32.15 11.69 -2.13
C GLN A 786 -33.17 10.72 -2.71
N LEU A 787 -32.76 9.93 -3.70
CA LEU A 787 -33.63 8.94 -4.35
C LEU A 787 -33.88 7.72 -3.46
N LEU A 788 -32.81 7.09 -2.95
CA LEU A 788 -32.88 5.81 -2.23
C LEU A 788 -33.04 5.97 -0.72
N GLY A 789 -32.81 7.16 -0.18
CA GLY A 789 -32.72 7.39 1.26
C GLY A 789 -31.41 6.89 1.87
N ASP A 790 -31.39 6.79 3.21
CA ASP A 790 -30.25 6.24 3.93
C ASP A 790 -30.16 4.71 3.64
N PRO A 791 -28.97 4.16 3.40
CA PRO A 791 -28.82 2.74 3.13
C PRO A 791 -29.42 1.84 4.23
N PRO A 792 -30.07 0.70 3.90
CA PRO A 792 -30.89 -0.04 4.84
C PRO A 792 -30.11 -0.91 5.85
N THR A 793 -28.86 -1.25 5.54
CA THR A 793 -27.97 -2.05 6.41
C THR A 793 -26.72 -1.25 6.75
N ALA A 794 -26.06 -1.51 7.89
CA ALA A 794 -24.73 -0.94 8.14
C ALA A 794 -23.69 -1.53 7.17
N SER A 795 -22.66 -0.75 6.81
CA SER A 795 -21.68 -1.25 5.84
C SER A 795 -20.80 -2.36 6.41
N PHE A 796 -20.54 -3.40 5.63
CA PHE A 796 -19.67 -4.49 6.04
C PHE A 796 -18.23 -4.04 6.26
N ARG A 797 -17.72 -3.15 5.39
CA ARG A 797 -16.43 -2.46 5.59
C ARG A 797 -16.36 -1.71 6.93
N GLN A 798 -17.51 -1.35 7.49
CA GLN A 798 -17.63 -0.67 8.78
C GLN A 798 -17.70 -1.60 10.00
N ARG A 799 -17.72 -2.94 9.83
CA ARG A 799 -17.84 -3.90 10.94
C ARG A 799 -16.72 -3.79 11.98
N ASN A 800 -15.52 -3.47 11.52
CA ASN A 800 -14.32 -3.29 12.36
C ASN A 800 -14.04 -1.82 12.64
N GLN A 801 -14.94 -0.91 12.26
CA GLN A 801 -14.81 0.53 12.48
C GLN A 801 -15.50 0.95 13.78
N CYS A 802 -15.07 2.09 14.30
CA CYS A 802 -15.69 2.68 15.47
C CYS A 802 -17.07 3.22 15.08
N LYS A 803 -18.14 2.52 15.51
CA LYS A 803 -19.55 2.92 15.30
C LYS A 803 -19.80 4.40 15.63
N ILE A 804 -19.09 4.92 16.63
CA ILE A 804 -19.20 6.32 17.07
C ILE A 804 -18.58 7.27 16.06
N VAL A 805 -17.37 6.97 15.57
CA VAL A 805 -16.71 7.77 14.53
C VAL A 805 -17.53 7.74 13.25
N THR A 806 -17.98 6.55 12.83
CA THR A 806 -18.83 6.37 11.65
C THR A 806 -20.10 7.21 11.75
N LYS A 807 -20.82 7.15 12.88
CA LYS A 807 -22.04 7.96 13.09
C LYS A 807 -21.74 9.45 13.12
N ARG A 808 -20.69 9.89 13.81
CA ARG A 808 -20.29 11.31 13.89
C ARG A 808 -19.93 11.88 12.52
N ASN A 809 -19.10 11.15 11.77
CA ASN A 809 -18.66 11.57 10.45
C ASN A 809 -19.81 11.51 9.43
N PHE A 810 -20.71 10.53 9.52
CA PHE A 810 -21.93 10.49 8.72
C PHE A 810 -22.82 11.71 9.00
N LEU A 811 -23.06 12.06 10.28
CA LEU A 811 -23.81 13.25 10.66
C LEU A 811 -23.11 14.54 10.20
N ALA A 812 -21.77 14.60 10.28
CA ALA A 812 -20.98 15.71 9.77
C ALA A 812 -21.11 15.84 8.24
N SER A 813 -21.01 14.74 7.49
CA SER A 813 -21.23 14.70 6.04
C SER A 813 -22.65 15.13 5.68
N LYS A 814 -23.67 14.62 6.38
CA LYS A 814 -25.08 15.04 6.21
C LYS A 814 -25.27 16.54 6.47
N HIS A 815 -24.61 17.08 7.49
CA HIS A 815 -24.60 18.53 7.77
C HIS A 815 -23.87 19.33 6.69
N HIS A 816 -22.71 18.86 6.21
CA HIS A 816 -21.98 19.50 5.11
C HIS A 816 -22.78 19.50 3.82
N ASN A 817 -23.43 18.39 3.48
CA ASN A 817 -24.28 18.27 2.30
C ASN A 817 -25.52 19.17 2.39
N ARG A 818 -26.19 19.24 3.55
CA ARG A 818 -27.28 20.21 3.77
C ARG A 818 -26.81 21.66 3.57
N ARG A 819 -25.63 22.03 4.09
CA ARG A 819 -25.06 23.37 3.90
C ARG A 819 -24.65 23.66 2.46
N ARG A 820 -24.25 22.64 1.69
CA ARG A 820 -23.75 22.80 0.30
C ARG A 820 -24.82 23.34 -0.65
N HIS A 821 -26.10 23.10 -0.34
CA HIS A 821 -27.25 23.49 -1.17
C HIS A 821 -28.21 24.48 -0.49
N THR A 822 -27.81 25.09 0.63
CA THR A 822 -28.64 26.14 1.25
C THR A 822 -28.28 27.49 0.60
N THR A 823 -29.19 28.01 -0.22
CA THR A 823 -29.17 29.42 -0.65
C THR A 823 -29.92 30.26 0.38
N ALA A 824 -29.46 31.49 0.60
CA ALA A 824 -30.13 32.46 1.46
C ALA A 824 -30.10 33.84 0.79
N PRO A 825 -31.12 34.68 1.00
CA PRO A 825 -31.09 36.06 0.52
C PRO A 825 -29.93 36.83 1.17
N CYS A 826 -29.27 37.67 0.38
CA CYS A 826 -28.16 38.49 0.88
C CYS A 826 -28.58 39.36 2.06
N SER A 827 -27.86 39.26 3.18
CA SER A 827 -28.14 40.01 4.41
C SER A 827 -27.93 41.53 4.28
N LEU A 828 -27.18 41.98 3.27
CA LEU A 828 -27.02 43.39 2.92
C LEU A 828 -28.17 43.92 2.03
N GLY A 829 -29.19 43.10 1.77
CA GLY A 829 -30.41 43.51 1.09
C GLY A 829 -30.22 43.84 -0.40
N CYS A 830 -29.31 43.15 -1.09
CA CYS A 830 -29.14 43.33 -2.54
C CYS A 830 -30.16 42.55 -3.39
N GLY A 831 -30.96 41.67 -2.76
CA GLY A 831 -32.00 40.86 -3.43
C GLY A 831 -31.50 39.59 -4.12
N VAL A 832 -30.19 39.33 -4.14
CA VAL A 832 -29.61 38.13 -4.75
C VAL A 832 -29.63 36.97 -3.75
N GLU A 833 -30.11 35.81 -4.17
CA GLU A 833 -29.92 34.55 -3.45
C GLU A 833 -28.50 34.03 -3.65
N VAL A 834 -27.77 33.86 -2.55
CA VAL A 834 -26.38 33.45 -2.56
C VAL A 834 -26.24 32.19 -1.71
N GLU A 835 -25.48 31.21 -2.20
CA GLU A 835 -25.09 30.05 -1.39
C GLU A 835 -24.40 30.54 -0.10
N VAL A 836 -24.82 30.02 1.06
CA VAL A 836 -24.31 30.50 2.37
C VAL A 836 -22.78 30.48 2.46
N ARG A 837 -22.11 29.51 1.80
CA ARG A 837 -20.64 29.43 1.72
C ARG A 837 -19.98 30.58 0.95
N HIS A 838 -20.69 31.17 0.00
CA HIS A 838 -20.22 32.27 -0.83
C HIS A 838 -20.72 33.64 -0.34
N MET A 839 -21.53 33.67 0.72
CA MET A 839 -22.08 34.90 1.29
C MET A 839 -20.98 35.90 1.70
N GLU A 840 -19.89 35.41 2.29
CA GLU A 840 -18.77 36.27 2.69
C GLU A 840 -18.04 36.88 1.48
N ARG A 841 -17.80 36.07 0.43
CA ARG A 841 -17.21 36.54 -0.83
C ARG A 841 -18.12 37.55 -1.51
N HIS A 842 -19.41 37.24 -1.57
CA HIS A 842 -20.43 38.14 -2.11
C HIS A 842 -20.41 39.48 -1.37
N HIS A 843 -20.45 39.50 -0.03
CA HIS A 843 -20.39 40.75 0.74
C HIS A 843 -19.11 41.57 0.47
N LYS A 844 -17.97 40.90 0.26
CA LYS A 844 -16.66 41.57 0.07
C LYS A 844 -16.44 42.10 -1.35
N VAL A 845 -16.91 41.37 -2.37
CA VAL A 845 -16.51 41.62 -3.77
C VAL A 845 -17.71 41.97 -4.63
N ASP A 846 -18.77 41.14 -4.58
CA ASP A 846 -19.82 41.15 -5.60
C ASP A 846 -21.03 42.00 -5.20
N CYS A 847 -21.27 42.21 -3.90
CA CYS A 847 -22.46 42.86 -3.40
C CYS A 847 -22.46 44.35 -3.76
N PRO A 848 -23.51 44.87 -4.43
CA PRO A 848 -23.61 46.29 -4.78
C PRO A 848 -23.84 47.19 -3.55
N ASN A 849 -24.37 46.62 -2.46
CA ASN A 849 -24.56 47.31 -1.18
C ASN A 849 -23.34 47.21 -0.25
N ARG A 850 -22.23 46.61 -0.69
CA ARG A 850 -20.99 46.57 0.11
C ARG A 850 -20.44 47.98 0.32
N ILE A 851 -19.82 48.21 1.48
CA ILE A 851 -19.18 49.48 1.80
C ILE A 851 -17.76 49.46 1.23
N VAL A 852 -17.43 50.47 0.43
CA VAL A 852 -16.11 50.72 -0.14
C VAL A 852 -15.61 52.09 0.30
N VAL A 853 -14.30 52.24 0.44
CA VAL A 853 -13.68 53.54 0.69
C VAL A 853 -13.47 54.25 -0.65
N CYS A 854 -13.67 55.58 -0.67
CA CYS A 854 -13.40 56.40 -1.85
C CYS A 854 -11.97 56.15 -2.39
N ARG A 855 -11.85 56.07 -3.72
CA ARG A 855 -10.57 55.77 -4.41
C ARG A 855 -9.55 56.89 -4.30
N GLU A 856 -9.99 58.12 -4.06
CA GLU A 856 -9.08 59.26 -3.98
C GLU A 856 -8.34 59.25 -2.64
N PRO A 857 -6.99 59.30 -2.67
CA PRO A 857 -6.20 59.37 -1.45
C PRO A 857 -6.63 60.63 -0.69
N PHE A 858 -6.83 60.50 0.64
CA PHE A 858 -7.28 61.55 1.56
C PHE A 858 -8.77 61.92 1.55
N CYS A 859 -9.63 61.31 0.71
CA CYS A 859 -11.08 61.53 0.83
C CYS A 859 -11.68 60.78 2.04
N GLY A 860 -11.27 59.54 2.29
CA GLY A 860 -11.65 58.76 3.48
C GLY A 860 -13.14 58.35 3.60
N HIS A 861 -14.03 58.83 2.72
CA HIS A 861 -15.46 58.54 2.78
C HIS A 861 -15.76 57.05 2.52
N GLN A 862 -16.64 56.49 3.35
CA GLN A 862 -17.19 55.15 3.20
C GLN A 862 -18.55 55.23 2.50
N ILE A 863 -18.65 54.63 1.32
CA ILE A 863 -19.82 54.71 0.45
C ILE A 863 -20.21 53.31 -0.01
N ARG A 864 -21.48 53.11 -0.38
CA ARG A 864 -21.87 51.82 -0.99
C ARG A 864 -21.27 51.72 -2.38
N ALA A 865 -20.89 50.52 -2.81
CA ALA A 865 -20.27 50.32 -4.12
C ALA A 865 -21.15 50.86 -5.27
N ARG A 866 -22.48 50.72 -5.18
CA ARG A 866 -23.42 51.29 -6.16
C ARG A 866 -23.41 52.84 -6.21
N ASP A 867 -23.05 53.49 -5.12
CA ASP A 867 -23.04 54.96 -4.96
C ASP A 867 -21.64 55.55 -5.25
N THR A 868 -20.70 54.75 -5.77
CA THR A 868 -19.33 55.20 -6.06
C THR A 868 -19.32 56.28 -7.15
N THR A 869 -20.13 56.14 -8.19
CA THR A 869 -20.18 57.08 -9.31
C THR A 869 -20.77 58.43 -8.92
N SER A 870 -21.78 58.45 -8.03
CA SER A 870 -22.37 59.68 -7.52
C SER A 870 -21.43 60.41 -6.56
N HIS A 871 -20.72 59.68 -5.70
CA HIS A 871 -19.66 60.26 -4.87
C HIS A 871 -18.50 60.79 -5.70
N ASP A 872 -18.05 60.06 -6.74
CA ASP A 872 -16.95 60.49 -7.60
C ASP A 872 -17.20 61.86 -8.26
N ALA A 873 -18.46 62.17 -8.60
CA ALA A 873 -18.85 63.46 -9.17
C ALA A 873 -18.81 64.61 -8.15
N THR A 874 -18.95 64.31 -6.86
CA THR A 874 -19.05 65.29 -5.76
C THR A 874 -17.84 65.29 -4.82
N CYS A 875 -16.87 64.39 -5.04
CA CYS A 875 -15.68 64.24 -4.22
C CYS A 875 -14.80 65.50 -4.29
N GLU A 876 -14.71 66.23 -3.18
CA GLU A 876 -13.95 67.48 -3.08
C GLU A 876 -12.48 67.31 -3.44
N VAL A 877 -11.86 66.21 -3.01
CA VAL A 877 -10.46 65.88 -3.31
C VAL A 877 -10.27 65.68 -4.83
N ARG A 878 -11.21 64.98 -5.47
CA ARG A 878 -11.19 64.76 -6.93
C ARG A 878 -11.37 66.06 -7.69
N LEU A 879 -12.31 66.90 -7.26
CA LEU A 879 -12.57 68.20 -7.85
C LEU A 879 -11.36 69.13 -7.70
N LEU A 880 -10.71 69.13 -6.53
CA LEU A 880 -9.49 69.90 -6.29
C LEU A 880 -8.34 69.43 -7.18
N ARG A 881 -8.12 68.11 -7.29
CA ARG A 881 -7.11 67.55 -8.20
C ARG A 881 -7.35 67.97 -9.65
N ASN A 882 -8.61 67.89 -10.10
CA ASN A 882 -8.98 68.29 -11.46
C ASN A 882 -8.74 69.79 -11.70
N LYS A 883 -9.04 70.65 -10.71
CA LYS A 883 -8.75 72.09 -10.78
C LYS A 883 -7.25 72.37 -10.87
N LEU A 884 -6.44 71.74 -10.00
CA LEU A 884 -4.98 71.90 -10.00
C LEU A 884 -4.35 71.39 -11.30
N ALA A 885 -4.83 70.27 -11.83
CA ALA A 885 -4.40 69.75 -13.12
C ALA A 885 -4.73 70.74 -14.25
N ALA A 886 -5.94 71.29 -14.28
CA ALA A 886 -6.34 72.29 -15.27
C ALA A 886 -5.47 73.57 -15.20
N GLU A 887 -5.14 74.05 -14.00
CA GLU A 887 -4.22 75.18 -13.83
C GLU A 887 -2.80 74.87 -14.29
N TYR A 888 -2.31 73.65 -14.01
CA TYR A 888 -0.99 73.19 -14.47
C TYR A 888 -0.91 73.21 -15.99
N TYR A 889 -1.90 72.63 -16.69
CA TYR A 889 -1.96 72.65 -18.15
C TYR A 889 -2.09 74.07 -18.71
N ARG A 890 -2.88 74.94 -18.08
CA ARG A 890 -3.00 76.36 -18.50
C ARG A 890 -1.66 77.11 -18.42
N LYS A 891 -0.82 76.82 -17.42
CA LYS A 891 0.52 77.42 -17.29
C LYS A 891 1.51 76.93 -18.35
N LEU A 892 1.33 75.71 -18.86
CA LEU A 892 2.15 75.11 -19.92
C LEU A 892 1.64 75.41 -21.32
N GLN A 893 0.44 75.99 -21.46
CA GLN A 893 -0.12 76.37 -22.74
C GLN A 893 0.84 77.29 -23.50
N LEU A 894 1.19 76.89 -24.72
CA LEU A 894 1.98 77.69 -25.63
C LEU A 894 1.13 78.88 -26.09
N VAL A 895 1.65 80.08 -25.93
CA VAL A 895 1.04 81.32 -26.38
C VAL A 895 2.06 82.09 -27.21
N GLU A 896 1.59 82.79 -28.23
CA GLU A 896 2.46 83.57 -29.10
C GLU A 896 3.09 84.74 -28.33
N CYS A 897 4.35 85.06 -28.68
CA CYS A 897 5.03 86.19 -28.08
C CYS A 897 4.34 87.51 -28.49
N PRO A 898 3.95 88.37 -27.53
CA PRO A 898 3.26 89.63 -27.84
C PRO A 898 4.16 90.67 -28.52
N PHE A 899 5.48 90.48 -28.54
CA PHE A 899 6.42 91.29 -29.31
C PHE A 899 6.53 90.84 -30.79
N GLY A 900 5.70 89.88 -31.20
CA GLY A 900 5.57 89.49 -32.61
C GLY A 900 6.76 88.72 -33.17
N CYS A 901 7.61 88.12 -32.32
CA CYS A 901 8.79 87.37 -32.80
C CYS A 901 8.46 85.98 -33.40
N GLY A 902 7.18 85.66 -33.60
CA GLY A 902 6.73 84.40 -34.21
C GLY A 902 6.88 83.12 -33.37
N LEU A 903 7.51 83.18 -32.20
CA LEU A 903 7.74 82.00 -31.34
C LEU A 903 6.57 81.76 -30.38
N ALA A 904 6.07 80.53 -30.34
CA ALA A 904 5.07 80.06 -29.37
C ALA A 904 5.78 79.58 -28.10
N VAL A 905 5.57 80.28 -26.98
CA VAL A 905 6.29 80.04 -25.73
C VAL A 905 5.28 79.65 -24.64
N ALA A 906 5.64 78.67 -23.81
CA ALA A 906 4.81 78.27 -22.68
C ALA A 906 4.53 79.49 -21.80
N ARG A 907 3.26 79.68 -21.41
CA ARG A 907 2.81 80.87 -20.68
C ARG A 907 3.64 81.17 -19.43
N LYS A 908 4.08 80.14 -18.71
CA LYS A 908 4.98 80.24 -17.55
C LYS A 908 6.38 80.78 -17.91
N ALA A 909 6.91 80.47 -19.08
CA ALA A 909 8.24 80.88 -19.55
C ALA A 909 8.22 82.22 -20.32
N MET A 910 7.04 82.75 -20.63
CA MET A 910 6.87 84.01 -21.36
C MET A 910 7.61 85.22 -20.73
N PRO A 911 7.64 85.42 -19.40
CA PRO A 911 8.38 86.54 -18.80
C PRO A 911 9.89 86.46 -19.04
N GLN A 912 10.47 85.25 -18.97
CA GLN A 912 11.89 85.02 -19.25
C GLN A 912 12.18 85.20 -20.74
N HIS A 913 11.30 84.69 -21.61
CA HIS A 913 11.43 84.89 -23.05
C HIS A 913 11.45 86.38 -23.42
N ARG A 914 10.52 87.18 -22.89
CA ARG A 914 10.48 88.65 -23.10
C ARG A 914 11.77 89.34 -22.67
N LYS A 915 12.39 88.90 -21.58
CA LYS A 915 13.56 89.55 -20.98
C LYS A 915 14.87 89.22 -21.69
N SER A 916 15.07 87.97 -22.12
CA SER A 916 16.40 87.51 -22.57
C SER A 916 16.43 86.72 -23.88
N ALA A 917 15.31 86.13 -24.31
CA ALA A 917 15.31 85.19 -25.45
C ALA A 917 14.54 85.69 -26.67
N CYS A 918 13.71 86.72 -26.54
CA CYS A 918 12.99 87.30 -27.66
C CYS A 918 13.96 88.12 -28.53
N GLU A 919 13.91 87.87 -29.85
CA GLU A 919 14.69 88.61 -30.86
C GLU A 919 14.15 90.03 -31.02
N ASN A 920 12.84 90.21 -30.88
CA ASN A 920 12.17 91.52 -30.87
C ASN A 920 12.11 92.14 -29.47
N ARG A 921 13.04 91.79 -28.56
CA ARG A 921 13.08 92.44 -27.24
C ARG A 921 13.63 93.85 -27.39
N LEU A 922 13.03 94.80 -26.68
CA LEU A 922 13.56 96.15 -26.58
C LEU A 922 14.85 96.11 -25.76
N VAL A 923 15.97 96.59 -26.32
CA VAL A 923 17.25 96.70 -25.62
C VAL A 923 17.62 98.17 -25.48
N PRO A 924 17.92 98.67 -24.26
CA PRO A 924 18.31 100.07 -24.08
C PRO A 924 19.65 100.37 -24.74
N CYS A 925 19.74 101.50 -25.45
CA CYS A 925 20.97 101.98 -26.05
C CYS A 925 21.99 102.37 -24.97
N GLU A 926 23.20 101.82 -25.01
CA GLU A 926 24.23 102.06 -23.98
C GLU A 926 24.79 103.50 -23.96
N ARG A 927 24.50 104.32 -24.98
CA ARG A 927 24.96 105.73 -25.02
C ARG A 927 23.90 106.76 -24.63
N CYS A 928 22.62 106.55 -24.98
CA CYS A 928 21.56 107.52 -24.69
C CYS A 928 20.43 106.98 -23.79
N GLY A 929 20.41 105.68 -23.48
CA GLY A 929 19.42 105.06 -22.59
C GLY A 929 18.03 104.84 -23.20
N GLU A 930 17.78 105.29 -24.43
CA GLU A 930 16.51 105.03 -25.13
C GLU A 930 16.44 103.58 -25.61
N SER A 931 15.29 102.93 -25.41
CA SER A 931 15.06 101.53 -25.82
C SER A 931 14.34 101.50 -27.15
N ALA A 932 14.92 100.84 -28.15
CA ALA A 932 14.31 100.57 -29.45
C ALA A 932 14.10 99.07 -29.67
#